data_AF-A0A5D2QR45-F1
#
_entry.id   AF-A0A5D2QR45-F1
#
_cell.length_a   1.000
_cell.length_b   1.000
_cell.length_c   1.000
_cell.angle_alpha   90.00
_cell.angle_beta   90.00
_cell.angle_gamma   90.00
#
_symmetry.space_group_name_H-M   'P 1'
#
loop_
_entity.id
_entity.type
_entity.pdbx_description
1 polymer ?
#
loop_
_entity_poly.entity_id
_entity_poly.type
_entity_poly.pdbx_seq_one_letter_code
_entity_poly.pdbx_strand_id
1 'polypeptide(L)'
;MSWLRTAVNKAVEVGNKNNLTRNFRNYADTVVHHAGQAVAEGAKLLQDRIASRNVRSVKQTVKRLEEAAISCRGSERVMLLRSWLIALKEIEKLASSSSEGSQKSLGQILASEDERENPKRTSMVLYYDSDIGGAPMDFREVFLQSQALEGITVSMIIEAPNDEEISLLLEMFGLCLTGGKEIHNAIVSSIQDLATAFSSYQDEVLVKREELLQFAQSAITGLKIRADLVRMESEASDLKKKLDQMSTLLKLPKGGHDNASETTTEATIEDLKVALAEIRIRSTLEGILQKKKLAVNNGDSPEIHAQKVDKLKVLSESLANSSIKAEKRISDHRLQKEEALTVRVVKANEADEREKEIVAEISELEKQRDQLEAELKKVHISLVAANARLHNVREERDHFYEANDQIVGHLKTKEDELSKSISACKVEAKVLHTWINFLEDTWLLQSSYVETKNKQVVEELERHEDYFVNFAITLLSAYKKELGPSISRISKFVENLKKLSESARNDDSKESNPRKHLEEEYLGYETKIITIFSVVENLREHFNAKHGTTSRKDDPKVKGLFDDIEKLRVEFETIERPILEMETPKVDSPNERPLEILSPHPPLESTLPKLDTKENPKTQPKPDTKENPETQPVLDAAAELAKLESEFGKVNQDYTSEEIGDWEFDELERGLISGDSASGK
;
A
#
# COMPACT_ATOMS: atom_id res chain seq x y z
N MET A 1 -26.33 -42.15 -28.25
CA MET A 1 -26.73 -41.09 -27.29
C MET A 1 -26.59 -41.50 -25.80
N SER A 2 -25.54 -42.21 -25.37
CA SER A 2 -25.39 -42.58 -23.93
C SER A 2 -23.97 -42.40 -23.32
N TRP A 3 -22.95 -42.06 -24.11
CA TRP A 3 -21.59 -41.84 -23.58
C TRP A 3 -21.33 -40.40 -23.11
N LEU A 4 -21.94 -39.40 -23.77
CA LEU A 4 -21.80 -37.98 -23.42
C LEU A 4 -22.31 -37.64 -22.00
N ARG A 5 -23.32 -38.33 -21.48
CA ARG A 5 -23.84 -38.07 -20.12
C ARG A 5 -22.92 -38.62 -19.02
N THR A 6 -22.24 -39.74 -19.28
CA THR A 6 -21.36 -40.39 -18.29
C THR A 6 -20.04 -39.64 -18.12
N ALA A 7 -19.50 -39.06 -19.20
CA ALA A 7 -18.30 -38.21 -19.14
C ALA A 7 -18.56 -36.90 -18.37
N VAL A 8 -19.71 -36.25 -18.59
CA VAL A 8 -20.09 -35.01 -17.89
C VAL A 8 -20.25 -35.23 -16.39
N ASN A 9 -20.96 -36.28 -15.96
CA ASN A 9 -21.12 -36.55 -14.52
C ASN A 9 -19.79 -36.86 -13.83
N LYS A 10 -18.84 -37.54 -14.50
CA LYS A 10 -17.53 -37.86 -13.90
C LYS A 10 -16.55 -36.68 -13.91
N ALA A 11 -16.76 -35.67 -14.77
CA ALA A 11 -16.01 -34.42 -14.73
C ALA A 11 -16.52 -33.46 -13.63
N VAL A 12 -17.82 -33.48 -13.34
CA VAL A 12 -18.45 -32.64 -12.30
C VAL A 12 -17.99 -33.00 -10.87
N GLU A 13 -17.68 -34.26 -10.58
CA GLU A 13 -17.20 -34.67 -9.24
C GLU A 13 -15.72 -34.33 -8.97
N VAL A 14 -14.89 -34.10 -9.99
CA VAL A 14 -13.44 -33.86 -9.81
C VAL A 14 -13.08 -32.37 -9.74
N GLY A 15 -13.95 -31.47 -10.21
CA GLY A 15 -13.72 -30.01 -10.19
C GLY A 15 -13.84 -29.33 -8.82
N ASN A 16 -14.29 -30.02 -7.78
CA ASN A 16 -14.71 -29.39 -6.51
C ASN A 16 -13.62 -29.38 -5.41
N LYS A 17 -12.37 -29.03 -5.76
CA LYS A 17 -11.22 -28.95 -4.83
C LYS A 17 -10.54 -27.56 -4.80
N ASN A 18 -11.31 -26.49 -4.97
CA ASN A 18 -10.79 -25.11 -4.85
C ASN A 18 -11.33 -24.43 -3.58
N ASN A 19 -10.45 -24.17 -2.62
CA ASN A 19 -10.82 -23.69 -1.28
C ASN A 19 -11.33 -22.24 -1.20
N LEU A 20 -11.22 -21.44 -2.28
CA LEU A 20 -11.55 -20.01 -2.26
C LEU A 20 -13.03 -19.70 -2.55
N THR A 21 -13.65 -20.40 -3.50
CA THR A 21 -15.05 -20.18 -3.91
C THR A 21 -16.03 -20.48 -2.77
N ARG A 22 -15.68 -21.43 -1.90
CA ARG A 22 -16.43 -21.75 -0.68
C ARG A 22 -16.38 -20.62 0.36
N ASN A 23 -15.31 -19.83 0.43
CA ASN A 23 -15.22 -18.71 1.37
C ASN A 23 -16.12 -17.54 0.96
N PHE A 24 -16.07 -17.11 -0.31
CA PHE A 24 -16.96 -16.03 -0.78
C PHE A 24 -18.44 -16.43 -0.76
N ARG A 25 -18.79 -17.68 -1.15
CA ARG A 25 -20.18 -18.13 -1.16
C ARG A 25 -20.73 -18.40 0.24
N ASN A 26 -19.93 -18.93 1.17
CA ASN A 26 -20.35 -19.06 2.56
C ASN A 26 -20.42 -17.70 3.27
N TYR A 27 -19.61 -16.71 2.89
CA TYR A 27 -19.78 -15.33 3.38
C TYR A 27 -21.16 -14.81 2.95
N ALA A 28 -21.54 -14.97 1.67
CA ALA A 28 -22.85 -14.59 1.17
C ALA A 28 -24.02 -15.30 1.89
N ASP A 29 -24.01 -16.64 2.01
CA ASP A 29 -25.11 -17.37 2.67
C ASP A 29 -25.20 -17.11 4.19
N THR A 30 -24.05 -16.88 4.86
CA THR A 30 -24.05 -16.46 6.28
C THR A 30 -24.54 -15.01 6.41
N VAL A 31 -24.23 -14.16 5.43
CA VAL A 31 -24.74 -12.77 5.34
C VAL A 31 -26.24 -12.74 5.06
N VAL A 32 -26.83 -13.67 4.31
CA VAL A 32 -28.31 -13.72 4.18
C VAL A 32 -28.99 -13.99 5.53
N HIS A 33 -28.41 -14.85 6.37
CA HIS A 33 -28.92 -15.10 7.72
C HIS A 33 -28.60 -13.96 8.71
N HIS A 34 -27.45 -13.30 8.61
CA HIS A 34 -27.10 -12.18 9.49
C HIS A 34 -27.67 -10.83 9.06
N ALA A 35 -27.90 -10.56 7.78
CA ALA A 35 -28.53 -9.32 7.30
C ALA A 35 -29.97 -9.17 7.83
N GLY A 36 -30.70 -10.29 7.96
CA GLY A 36 -32.00 -10.33 8.63
C GLY A 36 -31.98 -9.90 10.10
N GLN A 37 -30.82 -9.99 10.77
CA GLN A 37 -30.61 -9.44 12.13
C GLN A 37 -29.97 -8.04 12.09
N ALA A 38 -29.03 -7.78 11.20
CA ALA A 38 -28.34 -6.49 11.09
C ALA A 38 -29.27 -5.34 10.69
N VAL A 39 -30.29 -5.58 9.86
CA VAL A 39 -31.31 -4.56 9.53
C VAL A 39 -32.23 -4.27 10.73
N ALA A 40 -32.46 -5.26 11.61
CA ALA A 40 -33.19 -5.06 12.87
C ALA A 40 -32.33 -4.41 13.97
N GLU A 41 -31.01 -4.57 13.94
CA GLU A 41 -30.07 -3.98 14.89
C GLU A 41 -29.54 -2.60 14.47
N GLY A 42 -29.58 -2.25 13.19
CA GLY A 42 -29.28 -0.89 12.70
C GLY A 42 -30.17 0.18 13.33
N ALA A 43 -31.38 -0.19 13.75
CA ALA A 43 -32.30 0.68 14.50
C ALA A 43 -31.98 0.79 16.02
N LYS A 44 -31.07 -0.01 16.57
CA LYS A 44 -30.69 0.01 18.00
C LYS A 44 -29.48 0.88 18.32
N LEU A 45 -28.74 1.38 17.33
CA LEU A 45 -27.49 2.15 17.50
C LEU A 45 -27.67 3.56 18.12
N LEU A 46 -28.77 3.81 18.84
CA LEU A 46 -29.04 5.03 19.61
C LEU A 46 -29.61 4.75 21.02
N GLN A 47 -29.66 3.50 21.48
CA GLN A 47 -30.23 3.14 22.80
C GLN A 47 -29.33 2.33 23.74
N ASP A 48 -28.06 2.05 23.40
CA ASP A 48 -27.06 1.61 24.40
C ASP A 48 -26.62 2.79 25.28
N ARG A 49 -27.55 3.19 26.15
CA ARG A 49 -27.35 4.11 27.25
C ARG A 49 -26.78 3.31 28.42
N ILE A 50 -25.72 3.84 29.05
CA ILE A 50 -25.09 3.34 30.31
C ILE A 50 -24.01 2.26 30.11
N ALA A 51 -22.86 2.65 29.54
CA ALA A 51 -21.53 2.26 30.03
C ALA A 51 -20.46 3.26 29.57
N SER A 52 -19.54 3.64 30.45
CA SER A 52 -18.57 4.73 30.24
C SER A 52 -17.31 4.29 29.48
N ARG A 53 -17.29 4.50 28.15
CA ARG A 53 -16.05 4.67 27.36
C ARG A 53 -16.33 5.28 25.97
N ASN A 54 -15.90 6.52 25.73
CA ASN A 54 -15.96 7.21 24.43
C ASN A 54 -14.93 6.71 23.39
N VAL A 55 -14.47 5.47 23.54
CA VAL A 55 -13.35 4.91 22.78
C VAL A 55 -13.83 3.68 22.00
N ARG A 56 -13.69 3.71 20.67
CA ARG A 56 -14.03 2.60 19.77
C ARG A 56 -12.76 1.91 19.27
N SER A 57 -12.87 0.64 18.87
CA SER A 57 -11.75 -0.09 18.25
C SER A 57 -11.45 0.45 16.85
N VAL A 58 -10.17 0.65 16.54
CA VAL A 58 -9.72 1.07 15.20
C VAL A 58 -9.97 -0.07 14.21
N LYS A 59 -9.45 -1.27 14.48
CA LYS A 59 -9.56 -2.45 13.62
C LYS A 59 -11.01 -2.78 13.25
N GLN A 60 -11.92 -2.76 14.22
CA GLN A 60 -13.34 -3.02 13.95
C GLN A 60 -14.00 -1.91 13.13
N THR A 61 -13.54 -0.66 13.24
CA THR A 61 -14.11 0.46 12.48
C THR A 61 -13.60 0.43 11.05
N VAL A 62 -12.28 0.24 10.84
CA VAL A 62 -11.67 0.02 9.53
C VAL A 62 -12.41 -1.08 8.76
N LYS A 63 -12.55 -2.27 9.35
CA LYS A 63 -13.26 -3.39 8.71
C LYS A 63 -14.70 -3.02 8.29
N ARG A 64 -15.47 -2.35 9.17
CA ARG A 64 -16.85 -1.93 8.85
C ARG A 64 -16.91 -0.89 7.72
N LEU A 65 -15.94 0.02 7.66
CA LEU A 65 -15.85 1.01 6.57
C LEU A 65 -15.56 0.33 5.23
N GLU A 66 -14.63 -0.63 5.21
CA GLU A 66 -14.26 -1.41 4.02
C GLU A 66 -15.42 -2.31 3.54
N GLU A 67 -16.10 -3.00 4.46
CA GLU A 67 -17.29 -3.80 4.14
C GLU A 67 -18.44 -2.93 3.61
N ALA A 68 -18.69 -1.75 4.19
CA ALA A 68 -19.72 -0.82 3.73
C ALA A 68 -19.41 -0.22 2.35
N ALA A 69 -18.15 0.17 2.11
CA ALA A 69 -17.69 0.72 0.84
C ALA A 69 -17.95 -0.24 -0.34
N ILE A 70 -17.76 -1.55 -0.12
CA ILE A 70 -17.90 -2.57 -1.16
C ILE A 70 -19.34 -3.10 -1.26
N SER A 71 -20.16 -3.02 -0.21
CA SER A 71 -21.54 -3.56 -0.21
C SER A 71 -22.63 -2.57 -0.63
N CYS A 72 -22.56 -1.29 -0.24
CA CYS A 72 -23.61 -0.31 -0.55
C CYS A 72 -23.66 0.05 -2.05
N ARG A 73 -24.87 0.18 -2.62
CA ARG A 73 -25.13 0.53 -4.02
C ARG A 73 -26.20 1.62 -4.12
N GLY A 74 -26.21 2.37 -5.22
CA GLY A 74 -27.18 3.44 -5.49
C GLY A 74 -27.50 4.34 -4.29
N SER A 75 -28.77 4.40 -3.88
CA SER A 75 -29.24 5.28 -2.80
C SER A 75 -28.65 4.99 -1.42
N GLU A 76 -28.26 3.74 -1.12
CA GLU A 76 -27.56 3.40 0.12
C GLU A 76 -26.14 3.99 0.12
N ARG A 77 -25.46 3.94 -1.03
CA ARG A 77 -24.12 4.52 -1.21
C ARG A 77 -24.16 6.05 -1.09
N VAL A 78 -25.18 6.72 -1.62
CA VAL A 78 -25.45 8.15 -1.38
C VAL A 78 -25.55 8.47 0.12
N MET A 79 -26.35 7.71 0.88
CA MET A 79 -26.52 7.93 2.32
C MET A 79 -25.24 7.67 3.11
N LEU A 80 -24.46 6.66 2.71
CA LEU A 80 -23.15 6.36 3.27
C LEU A 80 -22.15 7.49 3.05
N LEU A 81 -22.02 7.97 1.80
CA LEU A 81 -21.18 9.11 1.41
C LEU A 81 -21.52 10.37 2.21
N ARG A 82 -22.82 10.73 2.29
CA ARG A 82 -23.29 11.87 3.11
C ARG A 82 -22.88 11.73 4.58
N SER A 83 -23.06 10.55 5.16
CA SER A 83 -22.71 10.26 6.57
C SER A 83 -21.22 10.42 6.84
N TRP A 84 -20.37 9.85 5.97
CA TRP A 84 -18.91 9.96 6.07
C TRP A 84 -18.42 11.39 5.84
N LEU A 85 -18.97 12.09 4.85
CA LEU A 85 -18.63 13.49 4.55
C LEU A 85 -18.96 14.43 5.71
N ILE A 86 -20.09 14.22 6.41
CA ILE A 86 -20.43 14.98 7.63
C ILE A 86 -19.37 14.76 8.72
N ALA A 87 -19.02 13.50 9.02
CA ALA A 87 -18.02 13.19 10.04
C ALA A 87 -16.62 13.73 9.72
N LEU A 88 -16.22 13.71 8.45
CA LEU A 88 -14.94 14.29 7.99
C LEU A 88 -14.93 15.82 8.13
N LYS A 89 -16.02 16.50 7.75
CA LYS A 89 -16.16 17.97 7.87
C LYS A 89 -16.22 18.45 9.32
N GLU A 90 -16.83 17.69 10.22
CA GLU A 90 -16.84 18.02 11.65
C GLU A 90 -15.41 18.06 12.22
N ILE A 91 -14.57 17.10 11.85
CA ILE A 91 -13.15 17.05 12.25
C ILE A 91 -12.34 18.19 11.64
N GLU A 92 -12.48 18.44 10.33
CA GLU A 92 -11.79 19.54 9.66
C GLU A 92 -12.14 20.90 10.30
N LYS A 93 -13.43 21.14 10.56
CA LYS A 93 -13.88 22.37 11.23
C LYS A 93 -13.31 22.52 12.64
N LEU A 94 -13.19 21.43 13.39
CA LEU A 94 -12.56 21.44 14.72
C LEU A 94 -11.07 21.78 14.61
N ALA A 95 -10.35 21.17 13.68
CA ALA A 95 -8.94 21.48 13.41
C ALA A 95 -8.73 22.96 13.03
N SER A 96 -9.58 23.52 12.16
CA SER A 96 -9.56 24.95 11.82
C SER A 96 -9.84 25.83 13.05
N SER A 97 -10.85 25.49 13.85
CA SER A 97 -11.20 26.27 15.06
C SER A 97 -10.13 26.22 16.15
N SER A 98 -9.30 25.17 16.19
CA SER A 98 -8.15 25.08 17.09
C SER A 98 -6.99 26.00 16.69
N SER A 99 -7.00 26.56 15.47
CA SER A 99 -6.01 27.52 15.01
C SER A 99 -6.31 28.96 15.44
N GLU A 100 -7.54 29.29 15.79
CA GLU A 100 -7.96 30.63 16.21
C GLU A 100 -8.25 30.68 17.72
N GLY A 101 -7.22 31.01 18.50
CA GLY A 101 -7.43 31.79 19.73
C GLY A 101 -8.01 31.10 20.97
N SER A 102 -7.57 29.88 21.32
CA SER A 102 -7.20 29.57 22.73
C SER A 102 -6.54 28.19 22.89
N GLN A 103 -5.32 28.16 23.42
CA GLN A 103 -4.69 26.89 23.80
C GLN A 103 -5.33 26.32 25.07
N LYS A 104 -5.90 25.12 24.96
CA LYS A 104 -5.82 24.10 26.01
C LYS A 104 -5.33 22.81 25.35
N SER A 105 -4.33 22.18 25.96
CA SER A 105 -3.84 20.88 25.47
C SER A 105 -4.93 19.81 25.62
N LEU A 106 -4.86 18.76 24.80
CA LEU A 106 -5.82 17.65 24.83
C LEU A 106 -5.91 17.00 26.23
N GLY A 107 -4.84 17.05 27.02
CA GLY A 107 -4.82 16.63 28.44
C GLY A 107 -5.60 17.53 29.40
N GLN A 108 -5.80 18.82 29.11
CA GLN A 108 -6.63 19.71 29.94
C GLN A 108 -8.14 19.60 29.65
N ILE A 109 -8.53 19.06 28.50
CA ILE A 109 -9.94 18.78 28.18
C ILE A 109 -10.46 17.59 28.99
N LEU A 110 -9.57 16.64 29.33
CA LEU A 110 -9.88 15.45 30.13
C LEU A 110 -10.00 15.70 31.64
N ALA A 111 -9.65 16.89 32.12
CA ALA A 111 -9.50 17.19 33.56
C ALA A 111 -10.56 18.16 34.12
N SER A 112 -11.53 18.63 33.32
CA SER A 112 -12.65 19.42 33.81
C SER A 112 -13.94 18.60 33.89
N GLU A 113 -13.96 17.64 34.81
CA GLU A 113 -15.23 17.23 35.44
C GLU A 113 -15.64 18.33 36.41
N ASP A 114 -16.34 19.35 35.91
CA ASP A 114 -17.27 20.12 36.75
C ASP A 114 -18.38 20.79 35.93
N GLU A 115 -19.44 21.19 36.61
CA GLU A 115 -20.80 21.23 36.08
C GLU A 115 -21.12 22.20 34.90
N ARG A 116 -21.94 21.67 33.97
CA ARG A 116 -23.03 22.34 33.20
C ARG A 116 -22.76 23.72 32.54
N GLU A 117 -22.67 23.72 31.20
CA GLU A 117 -23.67 24.34 30.28
C GLU A 117 -23.07 24.55 28.87
N ASN A 118 -23.21 23.54 27.98
CA ASN A 118 -23.30 23.77 26.53
C ASN A 118 -23.77 22.51 25.78
N PRO A 119 -24.99 22.46 25.21
CA PRO A 119 -25.51 21.27 24.53
C PRO A 119 -24.97 21.07 23.10
N LYS A 120 -24.00 21.88 22.65
CA LYS A 120 -23.48 21.88 21.26
C LYS A 120 -22.07 21.31 21.07
N ARG A 121 -21.40 20.81 22.12
CA ARG A 121 -20.18 20.00 21.95
C ARG A 121 -20.59 18.54 21.80
N THR A 122 -20.76 18.09 20.56
CA THR A 122 -20.81 16.66 20.23
C THR A 122 -19.55 16.00 20.81
N SER A 123 -19.74 14.99 21.67
CA SER A 123 -18.64 14.28 22.29
C SER A 123 -17.82 13.57 21.21
N MET A 124 -16.60 14.04 20.95
CA MET A 124 -15.73 13.51 19.91
C MET A 124 -15.45 12.02 20.18
N VAL A 125 -15.82 11.17 19.24
CA VAL A 125 -15.56 9.73 19.33
C VAL A 125 -14.11 9.50 18.95
N LEU A 126 -13.33 8.99 19.89
CA LEU A 126 -11.92 8.64 19.68
C LEU A 126 -11.79 7.14 19.42
N TYR A 127 -10.76 6.76 18.68
CA TYR A 127 -10.51 5.38 18.28
C TYR A 127 -9.15 4.92 18.80
N TYR A 128 -9.11 3.78 19.48
CA TYR A 128 -7.87 3.27 20.07
C TYR A 128 -7.94 1.75 20.27
N ASP A 129 -6.90 1.05 19.82
CA ASP A 129 -6.63 -0.35 20.15
C ASP A 129 -5.30 -0.41 20.92
N SER A 130 -5.29 -1.14 22.04
CA SER A 130 -4.15 -1.31 22.97
C SER A 130 -2.86 -1.79 22.31
N ASP A 131 -3.02 -2.52 21.21
CA ASP A 131 -2.03 -3.29 20.49
C ASP A 131 -1.56 -2.59 19.20
N ILE A 132 -2.09 -1.40 18.89
CA ILE A 132 -1.58 -0.52 17.82
C ILE A 132 -0.53 0.46 18.36
N GLY A 133 -0.71 0.95 19.60
CA GLY A 133 0.19 1.88 20.26
C GLY A 133 0.12 3.31 19.71
N GLY A 134 0.13 4.30 20.61
CA GLY A 134 0.12 5.73 20.25
C GLY A 134 -1.06 6.51 20.84
N ALA A 135 -1.26 7.74 20.36
CA ALA A 135 -2.40 8.56 20.77
C ALA A 135 -3.74 8.03 20.20
N PRO A 136 -4.88 8.26 20.89
CA PRO A 136 -6.20 7.97 20.32
C PRO A 136 -6.43 8.74 19.02
N MET A 137 -6.96 8.04 18.02
CA MET A 137 -7.17 8.55 16.67
C MET A 137 -8.55 9.20 16.52
N ASP A 138 -8.68 10.12 15.57
CA ASP A 138 -9.98 10.64 15.13
C ASP A 138 -10.58 9.81 13.97
N PHE A 139 -11.82 10.10 13.58
CA PHE A 139 -12.47 9.37 12.47
C PHE A 139 -11.78 9.59 11.13
N ARG A 140 -11.17 10.76 10.86
CA ARG A 140 -10.48 11.05 9.60
C ARG A 140 -9.20 10.23 9.49
N GLU A 141 -8.44 10.09 10.57
CA GLU A 141 -7.26 9.23 10.61
C GLU A 141 -7.62 7.75 10.37
N VAL A 142 -8.66 7.25 11.06
CA VAL A 142 -9.16 5.87 10.86
C VAL A 142 -9.69 5.66 9.44
N PHE A 143 -10.39 6.66 8.87
CA PHE A 143 -10.90 6.61 7.51
C PHE A 143 -9.77 6.57 6.48
N LEU A 144 -8.75 7.43 6.60
CA LEU A 144 -7.59 7.45 5.73
C LEU A 144 -6.72 6.18 5.86
N GLN A 145 -6.69 5.54 7.03
CA GLN A 145 -6.02 4.25 7.22
C GLN A 145 -6.77 3.08 6.55
N SER A 146 -8.10 3.15 6.47
CA SER A 146 -8.94 2.13 5.81
C SER A 146 -8.86 2.18 4.28
N GLN A 147 -9.22 1.07 3.61
CA GLN A 147 -9.42 1.02 2.15
C GLN A 147 -10.83 1.50 1.70
N ALA A 148 -11.56 2.24 2.54
CA ALA A 148 -12.95 2.60 2.25
C ALA A 148 -13.11 3.56 1.06
N LEU A 149 -12.14 4.46 0.84
CA LEU A 149 -12.13 5.40 -0.28
C LEU A 149 -11.89 4.66 -1.61
N GLU A 150 -10.96 3.72 -1.60
CA GLU A 150 -10.69 2.81 -2.70
C GLU A 150 -11.88 1.89 -3.00
N GLY A 151 -12.49 1.30 -1.97
CA GLY A 151 -13.66 0.44 -2.09
C GLY A 151 -14.86 1.16 -2.69
N ILE A 152 -15.12 2.41 -2.31
CA ILE A 152 -16.15 3.24 -2.94
C ILE A 152 -15.80 3.50 -4.41
N THR A 153 -14.55 3.85 -4.72
CA THR A 153 -14.13 4.11 -6.10
C THR A 153 -14.30 2.88 -6.98
N VAL A 154 -13.89 1.69 -6.49
CA VAL A 154 -14.13 0.41 -7.15
C VAL A 154 -15.64 0.15 -7.32
N SER A 155 -16.47 0.44 -6.31
CA SER A 155 -17.93 0.30 -6.41
C SER A 155 -18.53 1.17 -7.51
N MET A 156 -17.95 2.35 -7.77
CA MET A 156 -18.38 3.32 -8.78
C MET A 156 -17.89 2.98 -10.19
N ILE A 157 -16.78 2.23 -10.30
CA ILE A 157 -16.35 1.63 -11.57
C ILE A 157 -17.25 0.44 -11.94
N ILE A 158 -17.70 -0.33 -10.94
CA ILE A 158 -18.64 -1.44 -11.14
C ILE A 158 -20.06 -0.93 -11.49
N GLU A 159 -20.54 0.11 -10.82
CA GLU A 159 -21.84 0.75 -11.02
C GLU A 159 -21.65 2.27 -11.11
N ALA A 160 -21.78 2.84 -12.32
CA ALA A 160 -21.47 4.24 -12.59
C ALA A 160 -22.17 5.21 -11.60
N PRO A 161 -21.45 6.22 -11.08
CA PRO A 161 -21.99 7.13 -10.08
C PRO A 161 -23.01 8.10 -10.70
N ASN A 162 -24.05 8.43 -9.95
CA ASN A 162 -25.01 9.48 -10.33
C ASN A 162 -24.52 10.89 -9.96
N ASP A 163 -25.19 11.94 -10.48
CA ASP A 163 -24.83 13.35 -10.28
C ASP A 163 -24.66 13.77 -8.79
N GLU A 164 -25.44 13.17 -7.89
CA GLU A 164 -25.33 13.43 -6.46
C GLU A 164 -24.09 12.73 -5.86
N GLU A 165 -23.84 11.48 -6.25
CA GLU A 165 -22.65 10.73 -5.85
C GLU A 165 -21.37 11.40 -6.34
N ILE A 166 -21.36 11.90 -7.57
CA ILE A 166 -20.27 12.70 -8.14
C ILE A 166 -20.00 13.94 -7.28
N SER A 167 -21.05 14.67 -6.90
CA SER A 167 -20.94 15.86 -6.06
C SER A 167 -20.35 15.54 -4.68
N LEU A 168 -20.86 14.49 -4.02
CA LEU A 168 -20.37 14.03 -2.71
C LEU A 168 -18.94 13.50 -2.77
N LEU A 169 -18.59 12.78 -3.84
CA LEU A 169 -17.26 12.21 -4.05
C LEU A 169 -16.20 13.31 -4.23
N LEU A 170 -16.51 14.36 -4.99
CA LEU A 170 -15.62 15.52 -5.15
C LEU A 170 -15.33 16.20 -3.81
N GLU A 171 -16.34 16.37 -2.97
CA GLU A 171 -16.15 16.93 -1.63
C GLU A 171 -15.33 16.00 -0.72
N MET A 172 -15.55 14.68 -0.79
CA MET A 172 -14.73 13.71 -0.05
C MET A 172 -13.28 13.66 -0.56
N PHE A 173 -13.05 13.75 -1.86
CA PHE A 173 -11.70 13.80 -2.45
C PHE A 173 -10.96 15.07 -2.00
N GLY A 174 -11.66 16.20 -1.87
CA GLY A 174 -11.11 17.42 -1.26
C GLY A 174 -10.52 17.22 0.14
N LEU A 175 -11.08 16.31 0.93
CA LEU A 175 -10.66 16.04 2.32
C LEU A 175 -9.64 14.90 2.43
N CYS A 176 -9.55 14.03 1.42
CA CYS A 176 -8.88 12.73 1.51
C CYS A 176 -7.85 12.43 0.41
N LEU A 177 -7.83 13.15 -0.72
CA LEU A 177 -6.85 12.97 -1.81
C LEU A 177 -5.91 14.18 -1.92
N THR A 178 -4.67 13.91 -2.29
CA THR A 178 -3.68 14.95 -2.60
C THR A 178 -4.05 15.68 -3.90
N GLY A 179 -3.91 17.01 -3.92
CA GLY A 179 -4.13 17.83 -5.11
C GLY A 179 -5.09 19.00 -4.87
N GLY A 180 -5.36 19.76 -5.93
CA GLY A 180 -6.38 20.81 -5.97
C GLY A 180 -7.72 20.30 -6.48
N LYS A 181 -8.74 21.16 -6.48
CA LYS A 181 -10.09 20.82 -6.94
C LYS A 181 -10.12 20.38 -8.41
N GLU A 182 -9.26 20.97 -9.22
CA GLU A 182 -9.08 20.67 -10.64
C GLU A 182 -8.63 19.22 -10.85
N ILE A 183 -7.71 18.76 -9.99
CA ILE A 183 -7.22 17.39 -9.94
C ILE A 183 -8.33 16.44 -9.47
N HIS A 184 -9.07 16.79 -8.43
CA HIS A 184 -10.19 15.97 -7.95
C HIS A 184 -11.28 15.83 -9.02
N ASN A 185 -11.60 16.91 -9.75
CA ASN A 185 -12.51 16.86 -10.90
C ASN A 185 -12.00 15.88 -11.98
N ALA A 186 -10.72 15.96 -12.35
CA ALA A 186 -10.12 15.07 -13.35
C ALA A 186 -10.22 13.60 -12.93
N ILE A 187 -9.87 13.26 -11.69
CA ILE A 187 -9.95 11.89 -11.16
C ILE A 187 -11.40 11.37 -11.20
N VAL A 188 -12.39 12.19 -10.82
CA VAL A 188 -13.80 11.78 -10.90
C VAL A 188 -14.27 11.59 -12.34
N SER A 189 -13.86 12.46 -13.28
CA SER A 189 -14.12 12.25 -14.71
C SER A 189 -13.50 10.94 -15.21
N SER A 190 -12.25 10.64 -14.85
CA SER A 190 -11.63 9.36 -15.19
C SER A 190 -12.36 8.17 -14.57
N ILE A 191 -12.89 8.26 -13.34
CA ILE A 191 -13.72 7.20 -12.74
C ILE A 191 -15.00 6.96 -13.55
N GLN A 192 -15.63 8.02 -14.10
CA GLN A 192 -16.78 7.89 -14.99
C GLN A 192 -16.40 7.26 -16.34
N ASP A 193 -15.25 7.60 -16.90
CA ASP A 193 -14.73 6.97 -18.13
C ASP A 193 -14.41 5.49 -17.93
N LEU A 194 -13.76 5.14 -16.80
CA LEU A 194 -13.50 3.77 -16.37
C LEU A 194 -14.80 3.00 -16.21
N ALA A 195 -15.80 3.54 -15.49
CA ALA A 195 -17.10 2.91 -15.32
C ALA A 195 -17.82 2.66 -16.66
N THR A 196 -17.76 3.66 -17.56
CA THR A 196 -18.33 3.56 -18.91
C THR A 196 -17.66 2.45 -19.72
N ALA A 197 -16.32 2.39 -19.74
CA ALA A 197 -15.58 1.33 -20.41
C ALA A 197 -15.88 -0.05 -19.78
N PHE A 198 -15.82 -0.15 -18.45
CA PHE A 198 -16.01 -1.38 -17.68
C PHE A 198 -17.41 -1.98 -17.83
N SER A 199 -18.44 -1.14 -17.99
CA SER A 199 -19.82 -1.60 -18.23
C SER A 199 -19.95 -2.42 -19.51
N SER A 200 -19.17 -2.08 -20.55
CA SER A 200 -19.16 -2.77 -21.84
C SER A 200 -18.37 -4.09 -21.83
N TYR A 201 -17.48 -4.28 -20.86
CA TYR A 201 -16.52 -5.38 -20.84
C TYR A 201 -17.05 -6.65 -20.16
N GLN A 202 -17.99 -7.36 -20.79
CA GLN A 202 -18.62 -8.55 -20.20
C GLN A 202 -17.88 -9.87 -20.53
N ASP A 203 -17.36 -10.00 -21.74
CA ASP A 203 -16.64 -11.19 -22.20
C ASP A 203 -15.13 -11.03 -21.92
N GLU A 204 -14.61 -11.65 -20.84
CA GLU A 204 -13.17 -11.61 -20.50
C GLU A 204 -12.33 -12.41 -21.52
N VAL A 205 -11.40 -11.77 -22.26
CA VAL A 205 -10.53 -12.48 -23.23
C VAL A 205 -9.13 -12.71 -22.66
N LEU A 206 -8.41 -11.65 -22.23
CA LEU A 206 -7.05 -11.77 -21.71
C LEU A 206 -6.91 -11.27 -20.26
N VAL A 207 -7.54 -10.16 -19.89
CA VAL A 207 -7.44 -9.56 -18.54
C VAL A 207 -8.70 -9.77 -17.74
N LYS A 208 -8.57 -10.24 -16.49
CA LYS A 208 -9.72 -10.37 -15.58
C LYS A 208 -10.20 -9.00 -15.11
N ARG A 209 -11.52 -8.83 -15.02
CA ARG A 209 -12.19 -7.63 -14.49
C ARG A 209 -11.69 -7.30 -13.08
N GLU A 210 -11.46 -8.31 -12.25
CA GLU A 210 -10.86 -8.18 -10.91
C GLU A 210 -9.47 -7.53 -10.94
N GLU A 211 -8.59 -7.90 -11.87
CA GLU A 211 -7.24 -7.34 -11.97
C GLU A 211 -7.27 -5.85 -12.35
N LEU A 212 -8.17 -5.47 -13.26
CA LEU A 212 -8.41 -4.07 -13.60
C LEU A 212 -8.88 -3.25 -12.38
N LEU A 213 -9.78 -3.79 -11.56
CA LEU A 213 -10.25 -3.10 -10.34
C LEU A 213 -9.12 -2.96 -9.31
N GLN A 214 -8.25 -3.97 -9.16
CA GLN A 214 -7.07 -3.89 -8.27
C GLN A 214 -6.06 -2.83 -8.73
N PHE A 215 -5.87 -2.65 -10.04
CA PHE A 215 -5.03 -1.57 -10.58
C PHE A 215 -5.64 -0.20 -10.29
N ALA A 216 -6.96 -0.03 -10.47
CA ALA A 216 -7.64 1.22 -10.16
C ALA A 216 -7.59 1.55 -8.65
N GLN A 217 -7.81 0.54 -7.79
CA GLN A 217 -7.62 0.64 -6.34
C GLN A 217 -6.20 1.11 -5.97
N SER A 218 -5.17 0.47 -6.54
CA SER A 218 -3.76 0.81 -6.28
C SER A 218 -3.46 2.28 -6.57
N ALA A 219 -3.98 2.79 -7.69
CA ALA A 219 -3.80 4.16 -8.14
C ALA A 219 -4.44 5.17 -7.18
N ILE A 220 -5.67 4.91 -6.72
CA ILE A 220 -6.36 5.75 -5.73
C ILE A 220 -5.63 5.72 -4.37
N THR A 221 -5.08 4.57 -3.94
CA THR A 221 -4.22 4.51 -2.75
C THR A 221 -2.98 5.39 -2.89
N GLY A 222 -2.40 5.50 -4.09
CA GLY A 222 -1.27 6.39 -4.38
C GLY A 222 -1.59 7.87 -4.16
N LEU A 223 -2.83 8.29 -4.46
CA LEU A 223 -3.33 9.66 -4.26
C LEU A 223 -3.90 9.95 -2.87
N LYS A 224 -4.20 8.92 -2.08
CA LYS A 224 -4.82 9.07 -0.76
C LYS A 224 -3.85 9.73 0.22
N ILE A 225 -4.33 10.71 0.98
CA ILE A 225 -3.56 11.37 2.03
C ILE A 225 -3.24 10.37 3.15
N ARG A 226 -1.98 10.32 3.56
CA ARG A 226 -1.54 9.47 4.67
C ARG A 226 -1.90 10.08 6.03
N ALA A 227 -2.62 9.32 6.86
CA ALA A 227 -3.00 9.73 8.21
C ALA A 227 -1.78 10.03 9.10
N ASP A 228 -0.76 9.17 9.04
CA ASP A 228 0.50 9.35 9.77
C ASP A 228 1.29 10.57 9.28
N LEU A 229 1.28 10.86 7.98
CA LEU A 229 1.89 12.07 7.42
C LEU A 229 1.21 13.35 7.94
N VAL A 230 -0.13 13.38 8.01
CA VAL A 230 -0.88 14.51 8.58
C VAL A 230 -0.54 14.70 10.07
N ARG A 231 -0.42 13.61 10.82
CA ARG A 231 -0.03 13.67 12.24
C ARG A 231 1.40 14.15 12.43
N MET A 232 2.34 13.70 11.60
CA MET A 232 3.72 14.20 11.63
C MET A 232 3.81 15.70 11.28
N GLU A 233 2.95 16.21 10.40
CA GLU A 233 2.87 17.64 10.06
C GLU A 233 2.35 18.48 11.25
N SER A 234 1.33 18.00 11.98
CA SER A 234 0.81 18.70 13.16
C SER A 234 1.79 18.63 14.35
N GLU A 235 2.40 17.48 14.61
CA GLU A 235 3.45 17.31 15.63
C GLU A 235 4.66 18.22 15.34
N ALA A 236 5.12 18.30 14.09
CA ALA A 236 6.20 19.19 13.69
C ALA A 236 5.85 20.67 13.86
N SER A 237 4.63 21.08 13.46
CA SER A 237 4.10 22.43 13.65
C SER A 237 4.07 22.83 15.13
N ASP A 238 3.60 21.94 16.00
CA ASP A 238 3.51 22.23 17.44
C ASP A 238 4.86 22.23 18.15
N LEU A 239 5.82 21.39 17.73
CA LEU A 239 7.21 21.49 18.19
C LEU A 239 7.87 22.79 17.74
N LYS A 240 7.62 23.24 16.51
CA LYS A 240 8.12 24.52 16.00
C LYS A 240 7.55 25.71 16.78
N LYS A 241 6.25 25.74 17.05
CA LYS A 241 5.63 26.78 17.91
C LYS A 241 6.21 26.79 19.33
N LYS A 242 6.47 25.62 19.93
CA LYS A 242 7.14 25.52 21.24
C LYS A 242 8.57 26.06 21.19
N LEU A 243 9.29 25.79 20.09
CA LEU A 243 10.64 26.29 19.87
C LEU A 243 10.66 27.82 19.73
N ASP A 244 9.73 28.39 18.96
CA ASP A 244 9.57 29.84 18.82
C ASP A 244 9.27 30.48 20.20
N GLN A 245 8.39 29.88 21.00
CA GLN A 245 8.11 30.32 22.37
C GLN A 245 9.35 30.27 23.28
N MET A 246 10.09 29.16 23.31
CA MET A 246 11.30 29.02 24.13
C MET A 246 12.42 29.98 23.71
N SER A 247 12.55 30.25 22.40
CA SER A 247 13.54 31.20 21.88
C SER A 247 13.34 32.64 22.39
N THR A 248 12.11 33.00 22.79
CA THR A 248 11.81 34.31 23.43
C THR A 248 12.08 34.34 24.94
N LEU A 249 12.18 33.16 25.58
CA LEU A 249 12.45 33.00 27.01
C LEU A 249 13.95 32.97 27.32
N LEU A 250 14.78 32.46 26.39
CA LEU A 250 16.23 32.35 26.54
C LEU A 250 16.94 33.73 26.50
N LYS A 251 16.81 34.50 27.59
CA LYS A 251 17.56 35.75 27.80
C LYS A 251 18.99 35.41 28.23
N LEU A 252 19.87 35.28 27.22
CA LEU A 252 21.30 35.05 27.40
C LEU A 252 21.89 35.91 28.55
N PRO A 253 22.71 35.35 29.46
CA PRO A 253 23.22 36.07 30.62
C PRO A 253 23.88 37.40 30.26
N LYS A 254 23.26 38.51 30.66
CA LYS A 254 23.89 39.83 30.60
C LYS A 254 24.94 39.92 31.71
N GLY A 255 26.21 39.83 31.34
CA GLY A 255 27.31 40.11 32.27
C GLY A 255 27.21 41.53 32.81
N GLY A 256 27.08 41.68 34.13
CA GLY A 256 26.90 42.99 34.77
C GLY A 256 26.71 42.92 36.29
N HIS A 257 27.84 42.94 37.01
CA HIS A 257 28.01 43.23 38.44
C HIS A 257 27.59 42.21 39.52
N ASP A 258 28.33 42.31 40.62
CA ASP A 258 28.44 41.34 41.71
C ASP A 258 27.39 41.54 42.83
N ASN A 259 27.26 40.50 43.66
CA ASN A 259 26.58 40.45 44.97
C ASN A 259 25.05 40.27 44.99
N ALA A 260 24.60 39.05 44.66
CA ALA A 260 23.40 38.40 45.22
C ALA A 260 23.50 36.88 45.00
N SER A 261 23.98 36.08 45.97
CA SER A 261 24.51 34.73 45.67
C SER A 261 23.50 33.58 45.61
N GLU A 262 22.27 33.73 46.11
CA GLU A 262 21.23 32.68 46.01
C GLU A 262 20.37 32.84 44.75
N THR A 263 19.66 33.98 44.63
CA THR A 263 18.71 34.25 43.53
C THR A 263 19.33 34.22 42.14
N THR A 264 20.60 34.61 41.99
CA THR A 264 21.32 34.56 40.70
C THR A 264 21.64 33.14 40.27
N THR A 265 21.86 32.23 41.22
CA THR A 265 22.27 30.85 40.95
C THR A 265 21.07 30.02 40.50
N GLU A 266 19.94 30.14 41.21
CA GLU A 266 18.66 29.52 40.84
C GLU A 266 18.17 29.93 39.44
N ALA A 267 18.20 31.23 39.14
CA ALA A 267 17.82 31.74 37.82
C ALA A 267 18.64 31.08 36.70
N THR A 268 19.97 30.98 36.88
CA THR A 268 20.81 30.34 35.86
C THR A 268 20.61 28.82 35.78
N ILE A 269 20.24 28.12 36.86
CA ILE A 269 19.88 26.70 36.79
C ILE A 269 18.58 26.50 36.00
N GLU A 270 17.62 27.42 36.09
CA GLU A 270 16.40 27.37 35.26
C GLU A 270 16.72 27.61 33.78
N ASP A 271 17.60 28.56 33.45
CA ASP A 271 18.08 28.76 32.06
C ASP A 271 18.74 27.49 31.49
N LEU A 272 19.47 26.71 32.30
CA LEU A 272 20.03 25.41 31.89
C LEU A 272 18.95 24.36 31.59
N LYS A 273 17.85 24.33 32.37
CA LYS A 273 16.71 23.44 32.08
C LYS A 273 15.99 23.84 30.80
N VAL A 274 15.83 25.14 30.54
CA VAL A 274 15.26 25.66 29.28
C VAL A 274 16.11 25.24 28.09
N ALA A 275 17.44 25.40 28.16
CA ALA A 275 18.35 24.94 27.10
C ALA A 275 18.26 23.42 26.85
N LEU A 276 18.17 22.61 27.92
CA LEU A 276 18.01 21.16 27.82
C LEU A 276 16.67 20.77 27.16
N ALA A 277 15.59 21.45 27.51
CA ALA A 277 14.29 21.27 26.85
C ALA A 277 14.34 21.65 25.37
N GLU A 278 15.06 22.72 25.01
CA GLU A 278 15.22 23.17 23.63
C GLU A 278 15.99 22.15 22.78
N ILE A 279 17.08 21.57 23.31
CA ILE A 279 17.84 20.48 22.67
C ILE A 279 16.92 19.29 22.33
N ARG A 280 16.12 18.85 23.30
CA ARG A 280 15.19 17.72 23.13
C ARG A 280 14.10 18.01 22.08
N ILE A 281 13.56 19.23 22.06
CA ILE A 281 12.56 19.66 21.07
C ILE A 281 13.16 19.70 19.66
N ARG A 282 14.37 20.24 19.49
CA ARG A 282 15.08 20.25 18.20
C ARG A 282 15.36 18.83 17.70
N SER A 283 15.89 17.94 18.55
CA SER A 283 16.16 16.55 18.14
C SER A 283 14.89 15.74 17.84
N THR A 284 13.78 15.94 18.57
CA THR A 284 12.50 15.28 18.25
C THR A 284 11.87 15.81 16.97
N LEU A 285 11.95 17.12 16.71
CA LEU A 285 11.50 17.72 15.45
C LEU A 285 12.26 17.15 14.24
N GLU A 286 13.59 17.05 14.32
CA GLU A 286 14.39 16.37 13.31
C GLU A 286 13.96 14.90 13.09
N GLY A 287 13.77 14.14 14.17
CA GLY A 287 13.33 12.74 14.07
C GLY A 287 11.98 12.60 13.37
N ILE A 288 11.07 13.57 13.52
CA ILE A 288 9.80 13.63 12.80
C ILE A 288 10.02 14.00 11.33
N LEU A 289 10.86 15.00 11.01
CA LEU A 289 11.18 15.37 9.63
C LEU A 289 11.84 14.23 8.84
N GLN A 290 12.68 13.41 9.50
CA GLN A 290 13.27 12.22 8.87
C GLN A 290 12.24 11.12 8.60
N LYS A 291 11.29 10.88 9.53
CA LYS A 291 10.15 9.98 9.29
C LYS A 291 9.25 10.51 8.17
N LYS A 292 8.97 11.82 8.16
CA LYS A 292 8.22 12.53 7.11
C LYS A 292 8.86 12.28 5.73
N LYS A 293 10.19 12.37 5.61
CA LYS A 293 10.95 12.08 4.38
C LYS A 293 10.78 10.63 3.89
N LEU A 294 10.77 9.65 4.79
CA LEU A 294 10.54 8.24 4.44
C LEU A 294 9.06 7.95 4.12
N ALA A 295 8.13 8.73 4.66
CA ALA A 295 6.69 8.54 4.54
C ALA A 295 6.03 9.27 3.35
N VAL A 296 6.79 10.03 2.55
CA VAL A 296 6.23 10.79 1.40
C VAL A 296 5.68 9.83 0.32
N ASN A 297 6.28 8.65 0.16
CA ASN A 297 5.86 7.69 -0.86
C ASN A 297 4.59 6.93 -0.42
N ASN A 298 3.59 6.94 -1.30
CA ASN A 298 2.33 6.20 -1.18
C ASN A 298 2.17 5.27 -2.40
N GLY A 299 1.31 4.25 -2.29
CA GLY A 299 0.94 3.39 -3.42
C GLY A 299 2.10 2.58 -4.00
N ASP A 300 2.09 2.39 -5.31
CA ASP A 300 3.09 1.62 -6.06
C ASP A 300 4.47 2.30 -6.08
N SER A 301 5.54 1.51 -6.20
CA SER A 301 6.86 2.02 -6.57
C SER A 301 6.93 2.29 -8.09
N PRO A 302 7.90 3.08 -8.58
CA PRO A 302 8.07 3.33 -10.02
C PRO A 302 8.18 2.05 -10.85
N GLU A 303 8.86 1.03 -10.30
CA GLU A 303 9.05 -0.28 -10.93
C GLU A 303 7.73 -1.06 -11.00
N ILE A 304 6.93 -1.04 -9.93
CA ILE A 304 5.62 -1.71 -9.89
C ILE A 304 4.64 -1.02 -10.83
N HIS A 305 4.62 0.31 -10.87
CA HIS A 305 3.79 1.08 -11.79
C HIS A 305 4.16 0.76 -13.25
N ALA A 306 5.46 0.80 -13.60
CA ALA A 306 5.95 0.44 -14.93
C ALA A 306 5.53 -0.99 -15.31
N GLN A 307 5.71 -1.98 -14.43
CA GLN A 307 5.28 -3.36 -14.67
C GLN A 307 3.77 -3.49 -14.96
N LYS A 308 2.92 -2.76 -14.22
CA LYS A 308 1.45 -2.76 -14.47
C LYS A 308 1.12 -2.15 -15.83
N VAL A 309 1.71 -1.00 -16.17
CA VAL A 309 1.48 -0.30 -17.44
C VAL A 309 2.02 -1.11 -18.63
N ASP A 310 3.22 -1.67 -18.53
CA ASP A 310 3.84 -2.49 -19.57
C ASP A 310 3.03 -3.78 -19.81
N LYS A 311 2.52 -4.42 -18.75
CA LYS A 311 1.61 -5.56 -18.89
C LYS A 311 0.36 -5.18 -19.69
N LEU A 312 -0.29 -4.05 -19.37
CA LEU A 312 -1.47 -3.60 -20.11
C LEU A 312 -1.15 -3.23 -21.57
N LYS A 313 0.02 -2.63 -21.83
CA LYS A 313 0.50 -2.31 -23.20
C LYS A 313 0.74 -3.56 -24.04
N VAL A 314 1.46 -4.55 -23.50
CA VAL A 314 1.71 -5.85 -24.17
C VAL A 314 0.41 -6.59 -24.45
N LEU A 315 -0.57 -6.54 -23.54
CA LEU A 315 -1.87 -7.17 -23.74
C LEU A 315 -2.72 -6.42 -24.78
N SER A 316 -2.70 -5.09 -24.79
CA SER A 316 -3.34 -4.27 -25.83
C SER A 316 -2.76 -4.56 -27.22
N GLU A 317 -1.42 -4.66 -27.34
CA GLU A 317 -0.74 -5.04 -28.59
C GLU A 317 -1.09 -6.49 -29.02
N SER A 318 -1.07 -7.43 -28.07
CA SER A 318 -1.46 -8.83 -28.32
C SER A 318 -2.89 -8.94 -28.86
N LEU A 319 -3.79 -8.10 -28.34
CA LEU A 319 -5.19 -8.05 -28.68
C LEU A 319 -5.43 -7.39 -30.05
N ALA A 320 -4.68 -6.34 -30.39
CA ALA A 320 -4.65 -5.76 -31.72
C ALA A 320 -4.15 -6.77 -32.77
N ASN A 321 -3.05 -7.47 -32.47
CA ASN A 321 -2.50 -8.54 -33.31
C ASN A 321 -3.50 -9.70 -33.50
N SER A 322 -4.21 -10.09 -32.44
CA SER A 322 -5.29 -11.09 -32.51
C SER A 322 -6.45 -10.62 -33.40
N SER A 323 -6.89 -9.36 -33.25
CA SER A 323 -7.92 -8.76 -34.09
C SER A 323 -7.52 -8.76 -35.56
N ILE A 324 -6.30 -8.32 -35.91
CA ILE A 324 -5.79 -8.31 -37.29
C ILE A 324 -5.76 -9.74 -37.88
N LYS A 325 -5.33 -10.73 -37.09
CA LYS A 325 -5.30 -12.13 -37.51
C LYS A 325 -6.69 -12.71 -37.75
N ALA A 326 -7.69 -12.31 -36.95
CA ALA A 326 -9.09 -12.70 -37.14
C ALA A 326 -9.74 -11.97 -38.32
N GLU A 327 -9.45 -10.67 -38.52
CA GLU A 327 -9.91 -9.89 -39.66
C GLU A 327 -9.40 -10.45 -40.99
N LYS A 328 -8.12 -10.87 -41.04
CA LYS A 328 -7.56 -11.57 -42.19
C LYS A 328 -8.34 -12.86 -42.48
N ARG A 329 -8.58 -13.72 -41.48
CA ARG A 329 -9.37 -14.95 -41.64
C ARG A 329 -10.79 -14.70 -42.14
N ILE A 330 -11.44 -13.61 -41.70
CA ILE A 330 -12.75 -13.20 -42.24
C ILE A 330 -12.64 -12.84 -43.72
N SER A 331 -11.60 -12.12 -44.13
CA SER A 331 -11.35 -11.80 -45.54
C SER A 331 -11.14 -13.08 -46.37
N ASP A 332 -10.32 -14.01 -45.87
CA ASP A 332 -10.03 -15.28 -46.52
C ASP A 332 -11.31 -16.15 -46.66
N HIS A 333 -12.13 -16.25 -45.61
CA HIS A 333 -13.42 -16.97 -45.64
C HIS A 333 -14.46 -16.29 -46.57
N ARG A 334 -14.45 -14.96 -46.69
CA ARG A 334 -15.33 -14.23 -47.62
C ARG A 334 -14.98 -14.54 -49.06
N LEU A 335 -13.69 -14.59 -49.40
CA LEU A 335 -13.22 -14.98 -50.73
C LEU A 335 -13.66 -16.40 -51.08
N GLN A 336 -13.41 -17.38 -50.20
CA GLN A 336 -13.85 -18.77 -50.40
C GLN A 336 -15.37 -18.90 -50.58
N LYS A 337 -16.15 -18.09 -49.87
CA LYS A 337 -17.61 -18.05 -50.00
C LYS A 337 -18.05 -17.44 -51.34
N GLU A 338 -17.37 -16.40 -51.80
CA GLU A 338 -17.62 -15.79 -53.12
C GLU A 338 -17.31 -16.80 -54.24
N GLU A 339 -16.17 -17.48 -54.17
CA GLU A 339 -15.80 -18.57 -55.08
C GLU A 339 -16.87 -19.69 -55.11
N ALA A 340 -17.30 -20.19 -53.94
CA ALA A 340 -18.33 -21.23 -53.84
C ALA A 340 -19.67 -20.79 -54.46
N LEU A 341 -20.06 -19.53 -54.30
CA LEU A 341 -21.26 -18.94 -54.93
C LEU A 341 -21.08 -18.78 -56.45
N THR A 342 -19.89 -18.39 -56.93
CA THR A 342 -19.60 -18.31 -58.36
C THR A 342 -19.70 -19.67 -59.03
N VAL A 343 -19.13 -20.73 -58.43
CA VAL A 343 -19.25 -22.10 -58.97
C VAL A 343 -20.72 -22.54 -59.01
N ARG A 344 -21.53 -22.19 -57.99
CA ARG A 344 -22.97 -22.47 -57.98
C ARG A 344 -23.69 -21.84 -59.17
N VAL A 345 -23.44 -20.56 -59.47
CA VAL A 345 -24.06 -19.86 -60.60
C VAL A 345 -23.61 -20.46 -61.94
N VAL A 346 -22.32 -20.77 -62.08
CA VAL A 346 -21.80 -21.42 -63.31
C VAL A 346 -22.44 -22.79 -63.52
N LYS A 347 -22.52 -23.63 -62.48
CA LYS A 347 -23.13 -24.96 -62.58
C LYS A 347 -24.63 -24.92 -62.81
N ALA A 348 -25.34 -23.94 -62.24
CA ALA A 348 -26.76 -23.71 -62.53
C ALA A 348 -26.98 -23.40 -64.03
N ASN A 349 -26.20 -22.48 -64.58
CA ASN A 349 -26.30 -22.09 -65.99
C ASN A 349 -25.89 -23.23 -66.94
N GLU A 350 -24.83 -23.98 -66.62
CA GLU A 350 -24.41 -25.17 -67.38
C GLU A 350 -25.49 -26.27 -67.41
N ALA A 351 -26.27 -26.42 -66.33
CA ALA A 351 -27.36 -27.40 -66.26
C ALA A 351 -28.61 -26.90 -67.02
N ASP A 352 -28.96 -25.62 -66.88
CA ASP A 352 -30.08 -24.97 -67.58
C ASP A 352 -29.91 -24.98 -69.10
N GLU A 353 -28.70 -24.71 -69.62
CA GLU A 353 -28.42 -24.80 -71.06
C GLU A 353 -28.50 -26.26 -71.57
N ARG A 354 -28.01 -27.26 -70.83
CA ARG A 354 -28.20 -28.67 -71.19
C ARG A 354 -29.67 -29.09 -71.16
N GLU A 355 -30.44 -28.58 -70.19
CA GLU A 355 -31.88 -28.83 -70.10
C GLU A 355 -32.62 -28.21 -71.30
N LYS A 356 -32.25 -26.99 -71.73
CA LYS A 356 -32.78 -26.35 -72.95
C LYS A 356 -32.39 -27.11 -74.22
N GLU A 357 -31.15 -27.58 -74.34
CA GLU A 357 -30.68 -28.38 -75.47
C GLU A 357 -31.52 -29.66 -75.60
N ILE A 358 -31.71 -30.40 -74.49
CA ILE A 358 -32.56 -31.59 -74.44
C ILE A 358 -34.03 -31.25 -74.75
N VAL A 359 -34.57 -30.12 -74.29
CA VAL A 359 -35.94 -29.69 -74.60
C VAL A 359 -36.10 -29.30 -76.09
N ALA A 360 -35.11 -28.67 -76.70
CA ALA A 360 -35.10 -28.36 -78.12
C ALA A 360 -34.94 -29.62 -78.99
N GLU A 361 -34.08 -30.54 -78.58
CA GLU A 361 -33.95 -31.88 -79.18
C GLU A 361 -35.28 -32.62 -79.10
N ILE A 362 -35.95 -32.63 -77.93
CA ILE A 362 -37.30 -33.19 -77.77
C ILE A 362 -38.28 -32.55 -78.75
N SER A 363 -38.31 -31.21 -78.90
CA SER A 363 -39.27 -30.54 -79.80
C SER A 363 -39.05 -30.87 -81.28
N GLU A 364 -37.81 -31.09 -81.72
CA GLU A 364 -37.53 -31.57 -83.08
C GLU A 364 -37.83 -33.07 -83.22
N LEU A 365 -37.48 -33.87 -82.20
CA LEU A 365 -37.85 -35.28 -82.11
C LEU A 365 -39.36 -35.48 -82.01
N GLU A 366 -40.16 -34.52 -81.55
CA GLU A 366 -41.63 -34.57 -81.57
C GLU A 366 -42.20 -34.44 -82.97
N LYS A 367 -41.56 -33.66 -83.85
CA LYS A 367 -41.92 -33.62 -85.29
C LYS A 367 -41.55 -34.93 -85.98
N GLN A 368 -40.48 -35.58 -85.52
CA GLN A 368 -40.04 -36.90 -86.01
C GLN A 368 -40.81 -38.07 -85.35
N ARG A 369 -41.35 -37.91 -84.14
CA ARG A 369 -42.18 -38.87 -83.40
C ARG A 369 -43.42 -39.25 -84.21
N ASP A 370 -44.05 -38.27 -84.84
CA ASP A 370 -45.21 -38.48 -85.70
C ASP A 370 -44.86 -39.32 -86.96
N GLN A 371 -43.59 -39.41 -87.31
CA GLN A 371 -43.03 -40.28 -88.35
C GLN A 371 -42.52 -41.63 -87.78
N LEU A 372 -42.06 -41.65 -86.53
CA LEU A 372 -41.39 -42.76 -85.85
C LEU A 372 -42.29 -43.53 -84.84
N GLU A 373 -43.60 -43.26 -84.81
CA GLU A 373 -44.59 -44.03 -84.04
C GLU A 373 -44.55 -45.55 -84.38
N ALA A 374 -43.96 -45.90 -85.54
CA ALA A 374 -43.65 -47.28 -85.95
C ALA A 374 -42.34 -47.85 -85.34
N GLU A 375 -41.27 -47.06 -85.19
CA GLU A 375 -40.04 -47.48 -84.47
C GLU A 375 -40.19 -47.39 -82.94
N LEU A 376 -41.29 -46.80 -82.47
CA LEU A 376 -41.65 -46.48 -81.09
C LEU A 376 -41.35 -47.58 -80.05
N LYS A 377 -41.46 -48.87 -80.39
CA LYS A 377 -41.10 -49.96 -79.47
C LYS A 377 -39.60 -50.09 -79.20
N LYS A 378 -38.76 -49.84 -80.20
CA LYS A 378 -37.30 -49.78 -80.05
C LYS A 378 -36.89 -48.48 -79.36
N VAL A 379 -37.55 -47.37 -79.72
CA VAL A 379 -37.40 -46.07 -79.07
C VAL A 379 -37.83 -46.11 -77.60
N HIS A 380 -38.81 -46.93 -77.20
CA HIS A 380 -39.24 -47.04 -75.79
C HIS A 380 -38.11 -47.46 -74.85
N ILE A 381 -37.23 -48.37 -75.27
CA ILE A 381 -36.04 -48.76 -74.49
C ILE A 381 -35.05 -47.59 -74.41
N SER A 382 -34.86 -46.87 -75.51
CA SER A 382 -34.02 -45.66 -75.56
C SER A 382 -34.60 -44.48 -74.75
N LEU A 383 -35.92 -44.37 -74.66
CA LEU A 383 -36.66 -43.37 -73.86
C LEU A 383 -36.45 -43.62 -72.36
N VAL A 384 -36.52 -44.88 -71.92
CA VAL A 384 -36.20 -45.25 -70.53
C VAL A 384 -34.74 -44.90 -70.22
N ALA A 385 -33.81 -45.16 -71.13
CA ALA A 385 -32.40 -44.75 -70.98
C ALA A 385 -32.22 -43.21 -70.97
N ALA A 386 -32.94 -42.47 -71.82
CA ALA A 386 -32.87 -41.00 -71.86
C ALA A 386 -33.45 -40.35 -70.60
N ASN A 387 -34.61 -40.85 -70.11
CA ASN A 387 -35.20 -40.40 -68.86
C ASN A 387 -34.31 -40.73 -67.64
N ALA A 388 -33.63 -41.87 -67.64
CA ALA A 388 -32.63 -42.18 -66.62
C ALA A 388 -31.46 -41.17 -66.64
N ARG A 389 -30.94 -40.81 -67.83
CA ARG A 389 -29.89 -39.77 -67.94
C ARG A 389 -30.38 -38.40 -67.45
N LEU A 390 -31.59 -37.98 -67.82
CA LEU A 390 -32.18 -36.72 -67.33
C LEU A 390 -32.39 -36.74 -65.81
N HIS A 391 -32.77 -37.89 -65.24
CA HIS A 391 -32.91 -38.05 -63.80
C HIS A 391 -31.56 -37.93 -63.09
N ASN A 392 -30.53 -38.63 -63.56
CA ASN A 392 -29.18 -38.58 -63.00
C ASN A 392 -28.62 -37.15 -63.02
N VAL A 393 -28.73 -36.42 -64.14
CA VAL A 393 -28.22 -35.03 -64.24
C VAL A 393 -28.94 -34.09 -63.27
N ARG A 394 -30.24 -34.30 -63.02
CA ARG A 394 -30.99 -33.54 -62.00
C ARG A 394 -30.59 -33.94 -60.57
N GLU A 395 -30.35 -35.21 -60.33
CA GLU A 395 -29.90 -35.72 -59.03
C GLU A 395 -28.48 -35.24 -58.69
N GLU A 396 -27.54 -35.26 -59.64
CA GLU A 396 -26.19 -34.70 -59.51
C GLU A 396 -26.23 -33.19 -59.20
N ARG A 397 -27.10 -32.44 -59.90
CA ARG A 397 -27.34 -31.01 -59.63
C ARG A 397 -27.84 -30.77 -58.21
N ASP A 398 -28.81 -31.57 -57.76
CA ASP A 398 -29.45 -31.37 -56.46
C ASP A 398 -28.49 -31.74 -55.30
N HIS A 399 -27.70 -32.82 -55.44
CA HIS A 399 -26.60 -33.15 -54.53
C HIS A 399 -25.51 -32.05 -54.50
N PHE A 400 -25.16 -31.49 -55.67
CA PHE A 400 -24.19 -30.39 -55.74
C PHE A 400 -24.70 -29.14 -55.02
N TYR A 401 -25.98 -28.79 -55.16
CA TYR A 401 -26.58 -27.66 -54.42
C TYR A 401 -26.57 -27.90 -52.92
N GLU A 402 -26.95 -29.10 -52.45
CA GLU A 402 -26.93 -29.42 -51.03
C GLU A 402 -25.52 -29.32 -50.43
N ALA A 403 -24.51 -29.90 -51.10
CA ALA A 403 -23.11 -29.79 -50.67
C ALA A 403 -22.60 -28.33 -50.68
N ASN A 404 -22.96 -27.55 -51.70
CA ASN A 404 -22.57 -26.14 -51.80
C ASN A 404 -23.26 -25.27 -50.73
N ASP A 405 -24.52 -25.54 -50.38
CA ASP A 405 -25.23 -24.88 -49.27
C ASP A 405 -24.61 -25.21 -47.91
N GLN A 406 -24.16 -26.46 -47.69
CA GLN A 406 -23.42 -26.84 -46.48
C GLN A 406 -22.10 -26.07 -46.35
N ILE A 407 -21.33 -25.93 -47.43
CA ILE A 407 -20.08 -25.14 -47.46
C ILE A 407 -20.35 -23.66 -47.14
N VAL A 408 -21.32 -23.05 -47.82
CA VAL A 408 -21.70 -21.64 -47.60
C VAL A 408 -22.20 -21.41 -46.17
N GLY A 409 -22.96 -22.36 -45.61
CA GLY A 409 -23.40 -22.35 -44.21
C GLY A 409 -22.23 -22.40 -43.22
N HIS A 410 -21.31 -23.35 -43.38
CA HIS A 410 -20.14 -23.49 -42.52
C HIS A 410 -19.24 -22.24 -42.52
N LEU A 411 -18.92 -21.71 -43.71
CA LEU A 411 -18.16 -20.46 -43.85
C LEU A 411 -18.86 -19.29 -43.17
N LYS A 412 -20.20 -19.23 -43.23
CA LYS A 412 -20.96 -18.18 -42.55
C LYS A 412 -20.88 -18.29 -41.02
N THR A 413 -21.05 -19.49 -40.46
CA THR A 413 -20.89 -19.71 -39.01
C THR A 413 -19.49 -19.30 -38.54
N LYS A 414 -18.43 -19.64 -39.30
CA LYS A 414 -17.05 -19.25 -38.98
C LYS A 414 -16.81 -17.74 -39.09
N GLU A 415 -17.41 -17.05 -40.06
CA GLU A 415 -17.40 -15.59 -40.15
C GLU A 415 -18.03 -14.95 -38.90
N ASP A 416 -19.17 -15.46 -38.45
CA ASP A 416 -19.92 -14.90 -37.32
C ASP A 416 -19.21 -15.14 -35.97
N GLU A 417 -18.62 -16.33 -35.77
CA GLU A 417 -17.75 -16.65 -34.62
C GLU A 417 -16.54 -15.70 -34.53
N LEU A 418 -15.82 -15.51 -35.64
CA LEU A 418 -14.67 -14.59 -35.70
C LEU A 418 -15.10 -13.13 -35.51
N SER A 419 -16.23 -12.73 -36.07
CA SER A 419 -16.79 -11.38 -35.91
C SER A 419 -17.11 -11.08 -34.44
N LYS A 420 -17.69 -12.06 -33.72
CA LYS A 420 -17.92 -11.93 -32.28
C LYS A 420 -16.60 -11.80 -31.52
N SER A 421 -15.61 -12.66 -31.81
CA SER A 421 -14.27 -12.60 -31.20
C SER A 421 -13.59 -11.25 -31.40
N ILE A 422 -13.60 -10.69 -32.62
CA ILE A 422 -13.06 -9.35 -32.92
C ILE A 422 -13.79 -8.27 -32.12
N SER A 423 -15.11 -8.37 -31.97
CA SER A 423 -15.87 -7.37 -31.20
C SER A 423 -15.49 -7.35 -29.72
N ALA A 424 -15.33 -8.52 -29.09
CA ALA A 424 -14.82 -8.64 -27.73
C ALA A 424 -13.38 -8.10 -27.60
N CYS A 425 -12.50 -8.43 -28.55
CA CYS A 425 -11.12 -7.91 -28.57
C CYS A 425 -11.08 -6.38 -28.69
N LYS A 426 -11.95 -5.76 -29.50
CA LYS A 426 -12.02 -4.30 -29.64
C LYS A 426 -12.57 -3.61 -28.40
N VAL A 427 -13.52 -4.24 -27.70
CA VAL A 427 -14.02 -3.75 -26.41
C VAL A 427 -12.92 -3.80 -25.34
N GLU A 428 -12.25 -4.95 -25.17
CA GLU A 428 -11.17 -5.08 -24.18
C GLU A 428 -9.99 -4.16 -24.51
N ALA A 429 -9.60 -3.98 -25.77
CA ALA A 429 -8.54 -3.05 -26.16
C ALA A 429 -8.87 -1.59 -25.76
N LYS A 430 -10.13 -1.17 -25.92
CA LYS A 430 -10.60 0.15 -25.47
C LYS A 430 -10.52 0.27 -23.93
N VAL A 431 -10.92 -0.77 -23.21
CA VAL A 431 -10.85 -0.83 -21.74
C VAL A 431 -9.40 -0.71 -21.26
N LEU A 432 -8.49 -1.50 -21.82
CA LEU A 432 -7.06 -1.45 -21.51
C LEU A 432 -6.49 -0.05 -21.77
N HIS A 433 -6.88 0.62 -22.87
CA HIS A 433 -6.44 1.98 -23.15
C HIS A 433 -6.95 3.00 -22.11
N THR A 434 -8.23 2.95 -21.72
CA THR A 434 -8.76 3.81 -20.64
C THR A 434 -8.04 3.57 -19.31
N TRP A 435 -7.71 2.31 -19.00
CA TRP A 435 -6.93 1.95 -17.82
C TRP A 435 -5.48 2.46 -17.86
N ILE A 436 -4.80 2.34 -19.00
CA ILE A 436 -3.44 2.87 -19.19
C ILE A 436 -3.43 4.38 -18.95
N ASN A 437 -4.33 5.12 -19.61
CA ASN A 437 -4.40 6.58 -19.46
C ASN A 437 -4.66 6.97 -17.99
N PHE A 438 -5.62 6.33 -17.32
CA PHE A 438 -5.90 6.60 -15.91
C PHE A 438 -4.71 6.33 -14.99
N LEU A 439 -3.98 5.23 -15.23
CA LEU A 439 -2.80 4.89 -14.45
C LEU A 439 -1.65 5.89 -14.70
N GLU A 440 -1.39 6.27 -15.95
CA GLU A 440 -0.34 7.23 -16.32
C GLU A 440 -0.65 8.64 -15.78
N ASP A 441 -1.89 9.12 -15.91
CA ASP A 441 -2.34 10.42 -15.36
C ASP A 441 -2.26 10.46 -13.82
N THR A 442 -2.74 9.40 -13.17
CA THR A 442 -2.69 9.25 -11.70
C THR A 442 -1.24 9.18 -11.20
N TRP A 443 -0.37 8.45 -11.92
CA TRP A 443 1.04 8.33 -11.57
C TRP A 443 1.81 9.64 -11.75
N LEU A 444 1.52 10.42 -12.80
CA LEU A 444 2.13 11.73 -13.02
C LEU A 444 1.78 12.69 -11.87
N LEU A 445 0.51 12.70 -11.45
CA LEU A 445 0.02 13.45 -10.30
C LEU A 445 0.70 13.02 -8.99
N GLN A 446 0.71 11.72 -8.71
CA GLN A 446 1.35 11.13 -7.53
C GLN A 446 2.84 11.49 -7.48
N SER A 447 3.56 11.28 -8.59
CA SER A 447 4.99 11.56 -8.70
C SER A 447 5.31 13.04 -8.48
N SER A 448 4.54 13.94 -9.10
CA SER A 448 4.70 15.39 -8.94
C SER A 448 4.45 15.86 -7.50
N TYR A 449 3.43 15.28 -6.84
CA TYR A 449 3.18 15.53 -5.42
C TYR A 449 4.33 15.03 -4.54
N VAL A 450 4.78 13.79 -4.75
CA VAL A 450 5.89 13.16 -4.02
C VAL A 450 7.18 13.95 -4.19
N GLU A 451 7.53 14.36 -5.41
CA GLU A 451 8.71 15.18 -5.70
C GLU A 451 8.64 16.53 -4.99
N THR A 452 7.52 17.24 -5.13
CA THR A 452 7.29 18.54 -4.48
C THR A 452 7.37 18.44 -2.95
N LYS A 453 6.77 17.39 -2.37
CA LYS A 453 6.78 17.17 -0.91
C LYS A 453 8.12 16.71 -0.39
N ASN A 454 8.80 15.81 -1.07
CA ASN A 454 10.17 15.40 -0.71
C ASN A 454 11.11 16.60 -0.74
N LYS A 455 11.02 17.45 -1.78
CA LYS A 455 11.75 18.72 -1.84
C LYS A 455 11.41 19.63 -0.65
N GLN A 456 10.13 19.86 -0.36
CA GLN A 456 9.70 20.67 0.79
C GLN A 456 10.29 20.15 2.12
N VAL A 457 10.30 18.83 2.32
CA VAL A 457 10.81 18.17 3.53
C VAL A 457 12.34 18.22 3.61
N VAL A 458 13.04 18.08 2.48
CA VAL A 458 14.50 18.22 2.41
C VAL A 458 14.91 19.66 2.76
N GLU A 459 14.30 20.67 2.14
CA GLU A 459 14.58 22.07 2.49
C GLU A 459 14.19 22.41 3.94
N GLU A 460 13.14 21.78 4.50
CA GLU A 460 12.77 21.94 5.91
C GLU A 460 13.78 21.29 6.86
N LEU A 461 14.32 20.13 6.50
CA LEU A 461 15.38 19.43 7.24
C LEU A 461 16.70 20.21 7.20
N GLU A 462 17.10 20.73 6.03
CA GLU A 462 18.29 21.58 5.85
C GLU A 462 18.19 22.86 6.69
N ARG A 463 17.05 23.58 6.61
CA ARG A 463 16.80 24.76 7.44
C ARG A 463 16.84 24.42 8.93
N HIS A 464 16.30 23.28 9.35
CA HIS A 464 16.37 22.83 10.74
C HIS A 464 17.80 22.46 11.17
N GLU A 465 18.59 21.85 10.29
CA GLU A 465 20.01 21.54 10.50
C GLU A 465 20.82 22.83 10.73
N ASP A 466 20.66 23.85 9.89
CA ASP A 466 21.27 25.17 10.08
C ASP A 466 20.88 25.83 11.41
N TYR A 467 19.58 25.81 11.77
CA TYR A 467 19.12 26.38 13.04
C TYR A 467 19.71 25.63 14.25
N PHE A 468 19.85 24.31 14.18
CA PHE A 468 20.40 23.52 15.29
C PHE A 468 21.92 23.70 15.41
N VAL A 469 22.66 23.80 14.30
CA VAL A 469 24.11 24.15 14.29
C VAL A 469 24.33 25.53 14.91
N ASN A 470 23.56 26.55 14.48
CA ASN A 470 23.68 27.91 15.03
C ASN A 470 23.32 28.00 16.52
N PHE A 471 22.29 27.26 16.96
CA PHE A 471 21.95 27.12 18.38
C PHE A 471 23.10 26.49 19.17
N ALA A 472 23.65 25.36 18.71
CA ALA A 472 24.76 24.68 19.36
C ALA A 472 26.00 25.58 19.48
N ILE A 473 26.38 26.28 18.41
CA ILE A 473 27.48 27.27 18.44
C ILE A 473 27.23 28.34 19.51
N THR A 474 26.01 28.88 19.58
CA THR A 474 25.64 29.96 20.50
C THR A 474 25.69 29.48 21.96
N LEU A 475 25.09 28.31 22.23
CA LEU A 475 25.01 27.72 23.56
C LEU A 475 26.40 27.31 24.09
N LEU A 476 27.19 26.58 23.29
CA LEU A 476 28.54 26.18 23.66
C LEU A 476 29.45 27.40 23.84
N SER A 477 29.32 28.44 23.01
CA SER A 477 30.07 29.70 23.18
C SER A 477 29.72 30.45 24.46
N ALA A 478 28.46 30.36 24.92
CA ALA A 478 28.02 30.95 26.19
C ALA A 478 28.59 30.16 27.37
N TYR A 479 28.42 28.84 27.38
CA TYR A 479 28.94 27.98 28.44
C TYR A 479 30.47 28.03 28.55
N LYS A 480 31.20 28.05 27.44
CA LYS A 480 32.67 28.25 27.45
C LYS A 480 33.09 29.56 28.13
N LYS A 481 32.34 30.65 27.93
CA LYS A 481 32.59 31.95 28.58
C LYS A 481 32.24 31.95 30.07
N GLU A 482 31.26 31.15 30.49
CA GLU A 482 30.78 31.08 31.86
C GLU A 482 31.57 30.10 32.74
N LEU A 483 32.00 28.97 32.18
CA LEU A 483 32.78 27.94 32.87
C LEU A 483 34.12 28.47 33.39
N GLY A 484 34.94 29.13 32.56
CA GLY A 484 36.26 29.60 32.97
C GLY A 484 36.27 30.47 34.24
N PRO A 485 35.46 31.56 34.32
CA PRO A 485 35.30 32.35 35.54
C PRO A 485 34.72 31.57 36.72
N SER A 486 33.87 30.57 36.48
CA SER A 486 33.23 29.78 37.53
C SER A 486 34.19 28.76 38.15
N ILE A 487 34.97 28.07 37.32
CA ILE A 487 36.07 27.19 37.73
C ILE A 487 37.11 28.00 38.52
N SER A 488 37.46 29.20 38.03
CA SER A 488 38.36 30.13 38.73
C SER A 488 37.82 30.59 40.10
N ARG A 489 36.50 30.70 40.27
CA ARG A 489 35.86 30.98 41.58
C ARG A 489 35.92 29.75 42.49
N ILE A 490 35.63 28.56 41.98
CA ILE A 490 35.79 27.30 42.72
C ILE A 490 37.21 27.15 43.26
N SER A 491 38.25 27.36 42.43
CA SER A 491 39.65 27.30 42.90
C SER A 491 39.90 28.21 44.12
N LYS A 492 39.38 29.45 44.08
CA LYS A 492 39.47 30.40 45.19
C LYS A 492 38.67 29.96 46.43
N PHE A 493 37.49 29.38 46.26
CA PHE A 493 36.72 28.84 47.37
C PHE A 493 37.45 27.66 48.03
N VAL A 494 38.02 26.74 47.26
CA VAL A 494 38.84 25.63 47.79
C VAL A 494 40.06 26.15 48.55
N GLU A 495 40.79 27.13 48.02
CA GLU A 495 41.88 27.78 48.75
C GLU A 495 41.44 28.44 50.05
N ASN A 496 40.31 29.14 50.06
CA ASN A 496 39.80 29.84 51.23
C ASN A 496 39.30 28.86 52.31
N LEU A 497 38.63 27.78 51.91
CA LEU A 497 38.21 26.70 52.82
C LEU A 497 39.43 25.96 53.41
N LYS A 498 40.50 25.74 52.62
CA LYS A 498 41.77 25.19 53.12
C LYS A 498 42.43 26.13 54.15
N LYS A 499 42.53 27.44 53.87
CA LYS A 499 43.07 28.44 54.82
C LYS A 499 42.25 28.48 56.13
N LEU A 500 40.93 28.37 56.03
CA LEU A 500 40.03 28.42 57.18
C LEU A 500 40.13 27.15 58.05
N SER A 501 40.31 25.97 57.44
CA SER A 501 40.54 24.72 58.17
C SER A 501 41.93 24.66 58.84
N GLU A 502 42.93 25.34 58.30
CA GLU A 502 44.24 25.52 58.93
C GLU A 502 44.18 26.48 60.13
N SER A 503 43.38 27.56 60.07
CA SER A 503 43.21 28.49 61.19
C SER A 503 42.40 27.93 62.37
N ALA A 504 41.54 26.94 62.13
CA ALA A 504 40.61 26.38 63.12
C ALA A 504 41.27 25.57 64.26
N ARG A 505 42.62 25.52 64.34
CA ARG A 505 43.34 24.88 65.45
C ARG A 505 43.51 25.75 66.70
N ASN A 506 43.18 27.05 66.64
CA ASN A 506 43.37 28.00 67.75
C ASN A 506 42.27 29.09 67.83
N ASP A 507 40.99 28.75 67.96
CA ASP A 507 40.10 29.52 68.87
C ASP A 507 38.76 28.82 69.15
N ASP A 508 38.31 28.84 70.40
CA ASP A 508 36.96 28.43 70.82
C ASP A 508 36.02 29.65 70.80
N SER A 509 35.64 30.12 69.61
CA SER A 509 34.68 31.22 69.47
C SER A 509 33.42 30.81 68.70
N LYS A 510 32.26 31.11 69.30
CA LYS A 510 30.92 30.85 68.74
C LYS A 510 30.57 31.87 67.67
N GLU A 511 31.14 31.74 66.49
CA GLU A 511 30.77 32.57 65.33
C GLU A 511 30.29 31.71 64.16
N SER A 512 29.02 31.34 64.21
CA SER A 512 28.35 30.63 63.12
C SER A 512 28.17 31.55 61.91
N ASN A 513 28.92 31.25 60.84
CA ASN A 513 28.49 31.17 59.43
C ASN A 513 29.44 31.67 58.31
N PRO A 514 30.68 32.21 58.53
CA PRO A 514 31.53 32.55 57.39
C PRO A 514 31.97 31.30 56.60
N ARG A 515 32.21 30.18 57.29
CA ARG A 515 32.46 28.88 56.64
C ARG A 515 31.22 28.35 55.92
N LYS A 516 30.07 28.35 56.59
CA LYS A 516 28.80 27.82 56.06
C LYS A 516 28.42 28.49 54.74
N HIS A 517 28.53 29.82 54.67
CA HIS A 517 28.30 30.60 53.46
C HIS A 517 29.28 30.26 52.32
N LEU A 518 30.55 29.99 52.62
CA LEU A 518 31.54 29.56 51.62
C LEU A 518 31.27 28.13 51.11
N GLU A 519 30.76 27.24 51.97
CA GLU A 519 30.35 25.89 51.56
C GLU A 519 29.06 25.92 50.72
N GLU A 520 28.09 26.79 51.07
CA GLU A 520 26.86 27.05 50.29
C GLU A 520 27.16 27.63 48.90
N GLU A 521 28.01 28.65 48.80
CA GLU A 521 28.42 29.21 47.51
C GLU A 521 29.25 28.22 46.68
N TYR A 522 30.17 27.47 47.30
CA TYR A 522 30.91 26.41 46.62
C TYR A 522 29.95 25.39 45.98
N LEU A 523 28.97 24.89 46.75
CA LEU A 523 28.01 23.89 46.28
C LEU A 523 27.10 24.43 45.17
N GLY A 524 26.74 25.72 45.23
CA GLY A 524 26.01 26.42 44.16
C GLY A 524 26.78 26.48 42.84
N TYR A 525 28.07 26.83 42.88
CA TYR A 525 28.93 26.84 41.68
C TYR A 525 29.25 25.42 41.19
N GLU A 526 29.47 24.44 42.09
CA GLU A 526 29.71 23.03 41.75
C GLU A 526 28.50 22.44 41.02
N THR A 527 27.30 22.60 41.59
CA THR A 527 26.01 22.18 40.99
C THR A 527 25.82 22.80 39.61
N LYS A 528 26.10 24.10 39.47
CA LYS A 528 25.98 24.82 38.21
C LYS A 528 26.95 24.29 37.13
N ILE A 529 28.22 24.09 37.47
CA ILE A 529 29.25 23.57 36.54
C ILE A 529 28.91 22.14 36.10
N ILE A 530 28.53 21.26 37.03
CA ILE A 530 28.11 19.89 36.73
C ILE A 530 26.86 19.89 35.83
N THR A 531 25.89 20.78 36.09
CA THR A 531 24.68 20.91 35.26
C THR A 531 25.03 21.39 33.84
N ILE A 532 25.93 22.37 33.68
CA ILE A 532 26.42 22.80 32.36
C ILE A 532 27.06 21.63 31.62
N PHE A 533 27.95 20.86 32.26
CA PHE A 533 28.59 19.69 31.63
C PHE A 533 27.59 18.60 31.24
N SER A 534 26.51 18.41 32.01
CA SER A 534 25.41 17.50 31.68
C SER A 534 24.61 17.97 30.46
N VAL A 535 24.29 19.27 30.36
CA VAL A 535 23.62 19.85 29.17
C VAL A 535 24.52 19.74 27.93
N VAL A 536 25.82 19.97 28.07
CA VAL A 536 26.81 19.81 26.99
C VAL A 536 26.90 18.36 26.53
N GLU A 537 26.87 17.38 27.45
CA GLU A 537 26.82 15.96 27.08
C GLU A 537 25.54 15.61 26.34
N ASN A 538 24.38 16.07 26.82
CA ASN A 538 23.11 15.80 26.16
C ASN A 538 23.05 16.43 24.76
N LEU A 539 23.59 17.65 24.59
CA LEU A 539 23.79 18.24 23.26
C LEU A 539 24.73 17.37 22.41
N ARG A 540 25.87 16.91 22.96
CA ARG A 540 26.86 16.06 22.28
C ARG A 540 26.26 14.72 21.83
N GLU A 541 25.44 14.08 22.64
CA GLU A 541 24.69 12.87 22.28
C GLU A 541 23.72 13.14 21.12
N HIS A 542 22.85 14.15 21.25
CA HIS A 542 21.87 14.52 20.23
C HIS A 542 22.51 15.00 18.90
N PHE A 543 23.71 15.59 18.93
CA PHE A 543 24.46 15.99 17.73
C PHE A 543 25.20 14.83 17.05
N ASN A 544 25.59 13.79 17.81
CA ASN A 544 26.35 12.63 17.30
C ASN A 544 25.48 11.42 16.94
N ALA A 545 24.23 11.37 17.42
CA ALA A 545 23.24 10.37 17.07
C ALA A 545 23.17 10.19 15.54
N LYS A 546 23.23 8.93 15.07
CA LYS A 546 23.27 8.59 13.63
C LYS A 546 21.91 8.79 12.98
N HIS A 547 21.56 10.03 12.72
CA HIS A 547 20.34 10.46 12.03
C HIS A 547 20.55 10.54 10.51
N GLY A 548 20.87 9.41 9.88
CA GLY A 548 20.99 9.29 8.42
C GLY A 548 22.20 10.02 7.81
N THR A 549 22.11 10.29 6.51
CA THR A 549 23.20 10.79 5.65
C THR A 549 23.31 12.33 5.66
N THR A 550 23.31 12.97 6.83
CA THR A 550 23.39 14.44 6.98
C THR A 550 24.75 14.93 7.47
N SER A 551 25.05 16.19 7.16
CA SER A 551 26.43 16.75 7.16
C SER A 551 26.91 17.25 8.53
N ARG A 552 26.03 17.31 9.52
CA ARG A 552 26.26 17.93 10.84
C ARG A 552 27.55 17.53 11.57
N LYS A 553 28.10 16.34 11.30
CA LYS A 553 29.30 15.81 12.00
C LYS A 553 30.60 16.57 11.71
N ASP A 554 30.66 17.31 10.61
CA ASP A 554 31.91 17.90 10.13
C ASP A 554 31.99 19.43 10.30
N ASP A 555 31.07 20.07 11.05
CA ASP A 555 31.24 21.49 11.40
C ASP A 555 32.46 21.67 12.34
N PRO A 556 33.53 22.34 11.88
CA PRO A 556 34.79 22.41 12.63
C PRO A 556 34.69 23.33 13.85
N LYS A 557 33.71 24.25 13.87
CA LYS A 557 33.52 25.26 14.91
C LYS A 557 32.73 24.68 16.07
N VAL A 558 31.69 23.88 15.82
CA VAL A 558 30.98 23.10 16.84
C VAL A 558 31.94 22.12 17.49
N LYS A 559 32.72 21.38 16.70
CA LYS A 559 33.73 20.43 17.20
C LYS A 559 34.77 21.10 18.10
N GLY A 560 35.38 22.21 17.64
CA GLY A 560 36.36 22.96 18.43
C GLY A 560 35.78 23.54 19.73
N LEU A 561 34.48 23.91 19.75
CA LEU A 561 33.80 24.35 20.97
C LEU A 561 33.57 23.21 21.98
N PHE A 562 33.24 22.00 21.52
CA PHE A 562 33.21 20.82 22.39
C PHE A 562 34.60 20.50 22.94
N ASP A 563 35.63 20.47 22.10
CA ASP A 563 37.02 20.20 22.50
C ASP A 563 37.53 21.23 23.54
N ASP A 564 37.15 22.49 23.41
CA ASP A 564 37.51 23.55 24.36
C ASP A 564 36.75 23.47 25.69
N ILE A 565 35.49 23.02 25.69
CA ILE A 565 34.74 22.77 26.94
C ILE A 565 35.26 21.50 27.63
N GLU A 566 35.69 20.49 26.88
CA GLU A 566 36.28 19.28 27.44
C GLU A 566 37.62 19.57 28.16
N LYS A 567 38.43 20.51 27.65
CA LYS A 567 39.61 21.03 28.39
C LYS A 567 39.21 21.66 29.73
N LEU A 568 38.17 22.50 29.74
CA LEU A 568 37.65 23.11 30.96
C LEU A 568 37.07 22.07 31.94
N ARG A 569 36.52 20.95 31.45
CA ARG A 569 36.12 19.80 32.27
C ARG A 569 37.33 19.18 32.96
N VAL A 570 38.39 18.88 32.21
CA VAL A 570 39.64 18.33 32.77
C VAL A 570 40.25 19.30 33.79
N GLU A 571 40.29 20.61 33.51
CA GLU A 571 40.74 21.62 34.48
C GLU A 571 39.92 21.58 35.78
N PHE A 572 38.58 21.52 35.69
CA PHE A 572 37.70 21.40 36.85
C PHE A 572 37.95 20.10 37.65
N GLU A 573 38.10 18.96 36.96
CA GLU A 573 38.37 17.65 37.58
C GLU A 573 39.74 17.57 38.29
N THR A 574 40.70 18.44 37.95
CA THR A 574 41.98 18.54 38.69
C THR A 574 41.88 19.29 40.02
N ILE A 575 40.77 19.99 40.29
CA ILE A 575 40.57 20.70 41.56
C ILE A 575 40.07 19.71 42.61
N GLU A 576 40.89 19.44 43.62
CA GLU A 576 40.54 18.55 44.74
C GLU A 576 39.33 19.09 45.53
N ARG A 577 38.21 18.34 45.52
CA ARG A 577 36.97 18.68 46.24
C ARG A 577 37.24 18.80 47.75
N PRO A 578 36.94 19.94 48.39
CA PRO A 578 37.17 20.13 49.83
C PRO A 578 36.15 19.33 50.66
N ILE A 579 36.52 19.03 51.91
CA ILE A 579 35.61 18.39 52.87
C ILE A 579 34.64 19.45 53.41
N LEU A 580 33.38 19.36 53.00
CA LEU A 580 32.30 20.25 53.42
C LEU A 580 31.70 19.76 54.74
N GLU A 581 31.77 20.57 55.80
CA GLU A 581 31.21 20.19 57.12
C GLU A 581 29.68 20.10 57.08
N MET A 582 29.04 20.86 56.18
CA MET A 582 27.60 20.77 55.91
C MET A 582 27.11 19.41 55.37
N GLU A 583 27.96 18.66 54.66
CA GLU A 583 27.62 17.33 54.16
C GLU A 583 27.90 16.21 55.19
N THR A 584 28.59 16.51 56.30
CA THR A 584 28.95 15.54 57.34
C THR A 584 27.97 15.53 58.53
N PRO A 585 27.34 14.38 58.88
CA PRO A 585 26.52 14.27 60.08
C PRO A 585 27.36 14.37 61.35
N LYS A 586 26.98 15.22 62.31
CA LYS A 586 27.61 15.24 63.64
C LYS A 586 27.28 13.96 64.43
N VAL A 587 28.32 13.33 64.96
CA VAL A 587 28.24 12.15 65.82
C VAL A 587 28.48 12.56 67.27
N ASP A 588 27.45 12.45 68.11
CA ASP A 588 27.57 12.45 69.57
C ASP A 588 27.37 11.02 70.12
N SER A 589 28.03 10.68 71.23
CA SER A 589 28.00 9.36 71.87
C SER A 589 28.61 9.44 73.28
N PRO A 590 28.34 8.50 74.22
CA PRO A 590 27.17 7.59 74.36
C PRO A 590 26.60 7.53 75.82
N ASN A 591 25.35 7.05 76.03
CA ASN A 591 25.10 5.95 77.00
C ASN A 591 23.69 5.27 76.95
N GLU A 592 23.69 3.95 77.14
CA GLU A 592 22.67 3.03 77.72
C GLU A 592 21.14 3.10 77.40
N ARG A 593 20.69 2.21 76.47
CA ARG A 593 19.70 1.08 76.59
C ARG A 593 18.37 1.21 77.41
N PRO A 594 17.31 0.37 77.18
CA PRO A 594 17.02 -0.61 76.09
C PRO A 594 15.55 -0.68 75.53
N LEU A 595 15.38 -1.32 74.34
CA LEU A 595 14.16 -2.02 73.81
C LEU A 595 12.90 -1.14 73.50
N GLU A 596 11.97 -1.46 72.57
CA GLU A 596 11.68 -2.66 71.76
C GLU A 596 10.81 -2.35 70.50
N ILE A 597 10.66 -3.32 69.56
CA ILE A 597 9.57 -3.46 68.53
C ILE A 597 9.57 -2.44 67.34
N LEU A 598 9.54 -2.79 66.03
CA LEU A 598 9.56 -4.06 65.26
C LEU A 598 10.13 -3.84 63.81
N SER A 599 10.51 -4.94 63.13
CA SER A 599 11.14 -5.06 61.77
C SER A 599 10.19 -4.77 60.57
N PRO A 600 10.49 -5.07 59.27
CA PRO A 600 11.69 -5.58 58.53
C PRO A 600 12.02 -4.77 57.22
N HIS A 601 12.85 -5.13 56.22
CA HIS A 601 14.14 -5.86 56.04
C HIS A 601 14.80 -5.41 54.68
N PRO A 602 16.13 -5.50 54.47
CA PRO A 602 16.83 -5.11 53.22
C PRO A 602 17.48 -6.28 52.43
N PRO A 603 18.03 -6.05 51.22
CA PRO A 603 18.92 -6.98 50.49
C PRO A 603 20.34 -6.42 50.23
N LEU A 604 21.37 -7.30 50.25
CA LEU A 604 22.79 -7.20 49.77
C LEU A 604 23.58 -8.34 50.50
N GLU A 605 24.65 -9.00 50.02
CA GLU A 605 25.43 -8.98 48.77
C GLU A 605 26.33 -10.26 48.65
N SER A 606 26.86 -10.53 47.45
CA SER A 606 28.22 -11.08 47.19
C SER A 606 28.53 -12.62 47.18
N THR A 607 29.32 -12.98 46.15
CA THR A 607 30.48 -13.93 46.10
C THR A 607 30.33 -15.49 45.97
N LEU A 608 31.18 -15.99 45.05
CA LEU A 608 31.62 -17.34 44.59
C LEU A 608 32.18 -18.32 45.68
N PRO A 609 32.64 -19.58 45.37
CA PRO A 609 32.27 -20.61 44.35
C PRO A 609 32.31 -22.14 44.79
N LYS A 610 31.79 -23.04 43.92
CA LYS A 610 32.21 -24.46 43.60
C LYS A 610 32.12 -25.66 44.62
N LEU A 611 31.67 -26.81 44.07
CA LEU A 611 31.97 -28.25 44.39
C LEU A 611 31.53 -28.81 45.79
N ASP A 612 31.19 -30.10 46.02
CA ASP A 612 31.06 -31.31 45.18
C ASP A 612 30.21 -32.46 45.86
N THR A 613 29.69 -33.41 45.07
CA THR A 613 29.61 -34.89 45.33
C THR A 613 28.59 -35.60 46.29
N LYS A 614 27.73 -36.46 45.66
CA LYS A 614 27.10 -37.79 46.05
C LYS A 614 26.05 -37.87 47.20
N GLU A 615 25.12 -38.85 47.26
CA GLU A 615 24.96 -40.21 46.65
C GLU A 615 23.45 -40.60 46.52
N ASN A 616 22.87 -40.97 45.35
CA ASN A 616 22.55 -42.32 44.77
C ASN A 616 21.77 -43.33 45.68
N PRO A 617 20.83 -44.21 45.18
CA PRO A 617 21.09 -45.23 44.13
C PRO A 617 19.96 -45.65 43.13
N LYS A 618 20.34 -45.89 41.86
CA LYS A 618 19.85 -46.94 40.89
C LYS A 618 18.37 -46.86 40.39
N THR A 619 17.98 -47.27 39.16
CA THR A 619 18.50 -48.35 38.27
C THR A 619 18.26 -48.06 36.77
N GLN A 620 19.07 -48.68 35.89
CA GLN A 620 18.96 -48.76 34.41
C GLN A 620 17.82 -49.73 33.94
N PRO A 621 17.48 -49.91 32.62
CA PRO A 621 18.32 -49.68 31.42
C PRO A 621 17.67 -49.01 30.17
N LYS A 622 18.55 -48.67 29.21
CA LYS A 622 18.32 -48.44 27.75
C LYS A 622 18.42 -49.80 26.99
N PRO A 623 18.22 -49.94 25.66
CA PRO A 623 18.20 -48.95 24.55
C PRO A 623 16.90 -49.08 23.68
N ASP A 624 16.69 -48.48 22.50
CA ASP A 624 17.62 -48.27 21.39
C ASP A 624 17.13 -47.27 20.29
N THR A 625 18.09 -46.65 19.58
CA THR A 625 18.06 -46.30 18.13
C THR A 625 16.89 -45.40 17.60
N LYS A 626 17.09 -44.23 16.97
CA LYS A 626 18.32 -43.57 16.43
C LYS A 626 18.12 -42.05 16.14
N GLU A 627 19.25 -41.34 16.20
CA GLU A 627 19.66 -40.16 15.38
C GLU A 627 18.91 -38.79 15.47
N ASN A 628 19.61 -37.84 16.11
CA ASN A 628 19.64 -36.38 15.84
C ASN A 628 21.00 -36.11 15.08
N PRO A 629 21.31 -34.97 14.43
CA PRO A 629 20.93 -33.61 14.85
C PRO A 629 20.54 -32.58 13.78
N GLU A 630 20.11 -31.43 14.30
CA GLU A 630 19.92 -30.13 13.65
C GLU A 630 21.14 -29.66 12.85
N THR A 631 20.93 -29.05 11.68
CA THR A 631 21.16 -27.60 11.44
C THR A 631 20.89 -27.22 9.98
N GLN A 632 20.34 -26.02 9.75
CA GLN A 632 20.39 -25.38 8.42
C GLN A 632 21.83 -24.93 8.14
N PRO A 633 22.23 -24.86 6.85
CA PRO A 633 22.32 -23.53 6.26
C PRO A 633 21.93 -23.43 4.76
N VAL A 634 21.37 -22.27 4.42
CA VAL A 634 21.64 -21.44 3.22
C VAL A 634 21.56 -22.08 1.82
N LEU A 635 20.53 -21.63 1.08
CA LEU A 635 20.49 -21.24 -0.34
C LEU A 635 21.50 -21.85 -1.34
N ASP A 636 20.96 -22.48 -2.39
CA ASP A 636 21.33 -22.10 -3.76
C ASP A 636 20.14 -22.29 -4.72
N ALA A 637 19.72 -21.22 -5.40
CA ALA A 637 18.66 -21.22 -6.40
C ALA A 637 19.19 -21.36 -7.84
N ALA A 638 20.52 -21.38 -8.04
CA ALA A 638 21.14 -21.49 -9.35
C ALA A 638 21.13 -22.92 -9.94
N ALA A 639 20.89 -23.95 -9.12
CA ALA A 639 20.93 -25.35 -9.56
C ALA A 639 19.69 -25.83 -10.35
N GLU A 640 18.54 -25.15 -10.20
CA GLU A 640 17.30 -25.51 -10.93
C GLU A 640 17.26 -24.93 -12.36
N LEU A 641 17.97 -23.82 -12.63
CA LEU A 641 18.09 -23.24 -13.98
C LEU A 641 18.94 -24.11 -14.92
N ALA A 642 19.96 -24.79 -14.38
CA ALA A 642 20.88 -25.65 -15.15
C ALA A 642 20.21 -26.90 -15.78
N LYS A 643 18.93 -27.17 -15.48
CA LYS A 643 18.16 -28.28 -16.06
C LYS A 643 17.17 -27.86 -17.16
N LEU A 644 17.07 -26.57 -17.46
CA LEU A 644 16.21 -26.00 -18.51
C LEU A 644 16.99 -25.34 -19.67
N GLU A 645 18.28 -25.01 -19.49
CA GLU A 645 19.12 -24.45 -20.56
C GLU A 645 19.74 -25.49 -21.52
N SER A 646 19.54 -26.80 -21.29
CA SER A 646 20.17 -27.85 -22.12
C SER A 646 19.45 -28.14 -23.45
N GLU A 647 18.32 -27.49 -23.77
CA GLU A 647 17.45 -27.90 -24.88
C GLU A 647 17.15 -26.82 -25.94
N PHE A 648 17.77 -25.63 -25.87
CA PHE A 648 17.67 -24.61 -26.91
C PHE A 648 19.04 -24.08 -27.36
N GLY A 649 19.65 -24.73 -28.36
CA GLY A 649 20.92 -24.23 -28.90
C GLY A 649 21.66 -25.07 -29.94
N LYS A 650 21.07 -25.32 -31.11
CA LYS A 650 21.79 -25.22 -32.40
C LYS A 650 20.87 -25.32 -33.62
N VAL A 651 20.88 -24.27 -34.44
CA VAL A 651 20.35 -24.27 -35.80
C VAL A 651 21.32 -25.01 -36.71
N ASN A 652 20.80 -25.96 -37.50
CA ASN A 652 21.11 -26.09 -38.93
C ASN A 652 20.13 -27.08 -39.59
N GLN A 653 19.23 -26.51 -40.42
CA GLN A 653 19.01 -26.94 -41.80
C GLN A 653 18.90 -28.46 -42.09
N ASP A 654 17.67 -29.00 -42.11
CA ASP A 654 16.89 -29.11 -43.37
C ASP A 654 15.44 -29.55 -43.11
N TYR A 655 14.58 -29.43 -44.13
CA TYR A 655 13.13 -29.70 -44.08
C TYR A 655 12.80 -31.19 -44.01
N THR A 656 11.81 -31.55 -43.17
CA THR A 656 10.62 -32.34 -43.58
C THR A 656 9.54 -32.29 -42.50
N SER A 657 8.27 -32.16 -42.91
CA SER A 657 7.10 -32.14 -42.02
C SER A 657 6.25 -33.40 -42.23
N GLU A 658 6.28 -34.30 -41.26
CA GLU A 658 5.48 -35.52 -41.07
C GLU A 658 5.62 -35.83 -39.55
N GLU A 659 4.66 -36.36 -38.79
CA GLU A 659 3.31 -36.84 -39.08
C GLU A 659 2.59 -37.07 -37.71
N ILE A 660 1.51 -36.32 -37.42
CA ILE A 660 0.37 -36.71 -36.55
C ILE A 660 -0.77 -35.74 -36.96
N GLY A 661 -1.91 -36.12 -37.51
CA GLY A 661 -2.54 -37.42 -37.75
C GLY A 661 -4.04 -37.11 -37.87
N ASP A 662 -4.49 -36.72 -39.05
CA ASP A 662 -5.16 -37.61 -40.01
C ASP A 662 -6.67 -37.71 -39.74
N TRP A 663 -7.44 -36.99 -40.58
CA TRP A 663 -8.89 -37.11 -40.74
C TRP A 663 -9.13 -37.22 -42.25
N GLU A 664 -9.22 -38.45 -42.73
CA GLU A 664 -9.36 -38.81 -44.13
C GLU A 664 -10.60 -38.18 -44.77
N PHE A 665 -10.38 -37.27 -45.74
CA PHE A 665 -11.34 -36.93 -46.77
C PHE A 665 -10.56 -36.56 -48.05
N ASP A 666 -10.11 -37.58 -48.78
CA ASP A 666 -9.78 -37.49 -50.22
C ASP A 666 -9.55 -38.90 -50.83
N GLU A 667 -10.59 -39.74 -50.81
CA GLU A 667 -10.65 -40.96 -51.64
C GLU A 667 -11.83 -40.88 -52.64
N LEU A 668 -11.85 -39.82 -53.46
CA LEU A 668 -12.79 -39.72 -54.59
C LEU A 668 -12.28 -38.94 -55.83
N GLU A 669 -10.97 -38.61 -55.93
CA GLU A 669 -10.40 -37.92 -57.10
C GLU A 669 -9.33 -38.73 -57.88
N ARG A 670 -9.41 -40.07 -57.87
CA ARG A 670 -8.61 -40.93 -58.76
C ARG A 670 -9.46 -42.00 -59.45
N GLY A 671 -10.26 -41.57 -60.43
CA GLY A 671 -11.15 -42.50 -61.13
C GLY A 671 -11.74 -42.09 -62.49
N LEU A 672 -11.36 -40.97 -63.11
CA LEU A 672 -11.94 -40.56 -64.41
C LEU A 672 -10.99 -39.88 -65.43
N ILE A 673 -9.68 -40.15 -65.37
CA ILE A 673 -8.74 -39.80 -66.47
C ILE A 673 -7.87 -40.99 -66.87
N SER A 674 -8.49 -42.03 -67.42
CA SER A 674 -7.92 -42.88 -68.49
C SER A 674 -8.99 -43.82 -69.02
N GLY A 675 -9.26 -43.84 -70.33
CA GLY A 675 -10.29 -44.73 -70.87
C GLY A 675 -10.84 -44.41 -72.26
N ASP A 676 -10.04 -43.81 -73.15
CA ASP A 676 -10.39 -43.78 -74.57
C ASP A 676 -9.58 -44.85 -75.34
N SER A 677 -10.14 -45.34 -76.45
CA SER A 677 -9.71 -46.43 -77.33
C SER A 677 -9.87 -47.89 -76.84
N ALA A 678 -10.84 -48.62 -77.42
CA ALA A 678 -10.60 -49.67 -78.44
C ALA A 678 -11.64 -50.83 -78.48
N SER A 679 -12.55 -50.75 -79.47
CA SER A 679 -12.97 -51.86 -80.37
C SER A 679 -13.44 -53.24 -79.81
N GLY A 680 -14.75 -53.48 -79.92
CA GLY A 680 -15.23 -54.43 -80.95
C GLY A 680 -15.76 -55.82 -80.54
N LYS A 681 -17.10 -55.94 -80.45
CA LYS A 681 -17.91 -56.89 -81.24
C LYS A 681 -19.40 -56.59 -81.16
#